data_AF-A0A7W0WAE2-F1
#
_entry.id   AF-A0A7W0WAE2-F1
#
_cell.length_a   1.000
_cell.length_b   1.000
_cell.length_c   1.000
_cell.angle_alpha   90.00
_cell.angle_beta   90.00
_cell.angle_gamma   90.00
#
_symmetry.space_group_name_H-M   'P 1'
#
loop_
_entity.id
_entity.type
_entity.pdbx_description
1 polymer ?
#
loop_
_entity_poly.entity_id
_entity_poly.type
_entity_poly.pdbx_seq_one_letter_code
_entity_poly.pdbx_strand_id
1 'polypeptide(L)'
;MQLLFEELAFDPAAQAIAAQRYPILIQYLEQWSSDDLRWQRAISDPSILSDQVESIQSHLSGSDMFWSSRIEQLGVALGVDKDVELIVAQRCYQRGWFDQSKAKTCIRPSLTSVVPQLTAIFQSVEGIDRRAQALVECKVCRDTTIATSVVRTFLPSNLATEITKIVLAILHGWVRYGYLGLLARSGYPIYQELCRSEDMLRKHSPELRTSATTLALRSDIWALYSTFQAVHVPLWHANMLVEPPFSVMRQRYQTKIFPKLHERLVITLADIRSCSTDAATILLKLYQEKGIPGFIALRSPNSIPDYLQAQQMDVLLEYLCTGLDQTLQTELKHHLEQIFAAATTIGFDLSLNTTLRDRPSSFRRVALKRQLRPNLQQPQRATEKQLSESYAQRVDLDSANARFRIRNVLTYGILGLIPRNLWYDLIDQRLLSWLKLIKFGHHDESFMWSEIYARAVEYCDTYDIPHYASPLLQSLFNSIPKRRHWHGGKGLVTLNVHQRIPLSVTKRPRLNAEWLIFPIPLNLAIAAHSDQSYLTLVADSETQLPLGGWLSPQKPTQQEVGLALYQAIWHIGAVDFPIRGIPKTIKFPSTLIGSEWADLQRAAHFLMTGLEDVPNWSLRGKRHLQEFITALRAWATQKQADLSEPFLAPVAAFRELMGWIEDHSFPFHRQNPAPASLRSTGHALPGFDTPAAGWLLPVVGSATVHRRHIVIDQQSYPVPPSIVDGTIVNYRRLPVFFLHDQAFQTTPCVFIETVTPEGLCVHCLTIET
;
A
#
# COMPACT_ATOMS: atom_id res chain seq x y z
N MET A 1 -29.99 29.69 -7.71
CA MET A 1 -30.51 30.06 -6.37
C MET A 1 -31.74 29.23 -6.01
N GLN A 2 -32.85 29.28 -6.74
CA GLN A 2 -34.07 28.49 -6.42
C GLN A 2 -33.82 26.96 -6.40
N LEU A 3 -33.06 26.41 -7.36
CA LEU A 3 -32.60 25.01 -7.35
C LEU A 3 -31.67 24.66 -6.16
N LEU A 4 -30.91 25.66 -5.67
CA LEU A 4 -30.00 25.51 -4.51
C LEU A 4 -30.82 25.36 -3.21
N PHE A 5 -31.99 26.00 -3.15
CA PHE A 5 -32.95 25.85 -2.05
C PHE A 5 -33.68 24.51 -2.08
N GLU A 6 -33.89 23.92 -3.26
CA GLU A 6 -34.55 22.62 -3.39
C GLU A 6 -33.62 21.47 -2.98
N GLU A 7 -32.31 21.53 -3.23
CA GLU A 7 -31.37 20.44 -2.92
C GLU A 7 -30.92 20.32 -1.45
N LEU A 8 -31.00 21.42 -0.69
CA LEU A 8 -30.58 21.48 0.73
C LEU A 8 -31.76 21.71 1.69
N ALA A 9 -33.00 21.55 1.20
CA ALA A 9 -34.29 22.08 1.67
C ALA A 9 -34.66 22.08 3.19
N PHE A 10 -33.81 21.63 4.12
CA PHE A 10 -34.18 21.46 5.53
C PHE A 10 -33.24 22.09 6.57
N ASP A 11 -32.08 22.62 6.19
CA ASP A 11 -31.18 23.28 7.15
C ASP A 11 -30.79 24.70 6.70
N PRO A 12 -31.35 25.75 7.35
CA PRO A 12 -31.01 27.14 7.06
C PRO A 12 -29.51 27.48 7.23
N ALA A 13 -28.81 26.85 8.17
CA ALA A 13 -27.38 27.09 8.39
C ALA A 13 -26.54 26.46 7.27
N ALA A 14 -26.87 25.24 6.84
CA ALA A 14 -26.23 24.62 5.68
C ALA A 14 -26.48 25.43 4.40
N GLN A 15 -27.72 25.88 4.21
CA GLN A 15 -28.09 26.74 3.09
C GLN A 15 -27.33 28.06 3.11
N ALA A 16 -27.20 28.72 4.26
CA ALA A 16 -26.44 29.96 4.38
C ALA A 16 -24.96 29.76 3.97
N ILE A 17 -24.32 28.68 4.43
CA ILE A 17 -22.93 28.36 4.07
C ILE A 17 -22.80 28.09 2.56
N ALA A 18 -23.69 27.27 2.00
CA ALA A 18 -23.67 26.93 0.58
C ALA A 18 -23.98 28.17 -0.30
N ALA A 19 -24.95 28.99 0.09
CA ALA A 19 -25.32 30.22 -0.60
C ALA A 19 -24.22 31.28 -0.55
N GLN A 20 -23.41 31.30 0.51
CA GLN A 20 -22.23 32.15 0.60
C GLN A 20 -21.10 31.63 -0.31
N ARG A 21 -20.79 30.33 -0.26
CA ARG A 21 -19.62 29.75 -0.96
C ARG A 21 -19.84 29.54 -2.45
N TYR A 22 -21.07 29.20 -2.87
CA TYR A 22 -21.34 28.84 -4.26
C TYR A 22 -21.08 29.98 -5.27
N PRO A 23 -21.59 31.21 -5.08
CA PRO A 23 -21.34 32.29 -6.03
C PRO A 23 -19.84 32.62 -6.18
N ILE A 24 -19.10 32.57 -5.07
CA ILE A 24 -17.65 32.79 -5.04
C ILE A 24 -16.95 31.70 -5.86
N LEU A 25 -17.32 30.44 -5.64
CA LEU A 25 -16.74 29.31 -6.34
C LEU A 25 -16.97 29.42 -7.86
N ILE A 26 -18.22 29.69 -8.27
CA ILE A 26 -18.56 29.84 -9.69
C ILE A 26 -17.81 31.01 -10.32
N GLN A 27 -17.76 32.17 -9.66
CA GLN A 27 -17.03 33.34 -10.16
C GLN A 27 -15.55 33.03 -10.44
N TYR A 28 -14.88 32.30 -9.53
CA TYR A 28 -13.48 31.93 -9.73
C TYR A 28 -13.30 30.87 -10.83
N LEU A 29 -14.20 29.89 -10.91
CA LEU A 29 -14.15 28.89 -11.99
C LEU A 29 -14.40 29.52 -13.37
N GLU A 30 -15.30 30.49 -13.46
CA GLU A 30 -15.53 31.27 -14.69
C GLU A 30 -14.28 32.07 -15.08
N GLN A 31 -13.62 32.73 -14.11
CA GLN A 31 -12.35 33.42 -14.34
C GLN A 31 -11.23 32.46 -14.77
N TRP A 32 -11.16 31.26 -14.21
CA TRP A 32 -10.17 30.28 -14.64
C TRP A 32 -10.48 29.74 -16.04
N SER A 33 -11.76 29.71 -16.42
CA SER A 33 -12.22 29.25 -17.73
C SER A 33 -11.95 30.22 -18.87
N SER A 34 -11.85 31.52 -18.61
CA SER A 34 -11.38 32.48 -19.62
C SER A 34 -9.91 32.30 -19.96
N ASP A 35 -9.13 31.70 -19.04
CA ASP A 35 -7.70 31.46 -19.24
C ASP A 35 -7.41 30.05 -19.79
N ASP A 36 -8.33 29.10 -19.63
CA ASP A 36 -8.19 27.71 -20.08
C ASP A 36 -9.55 27.08 -20.44
N LEU A 37 -9.73 26.77 -21.73
CA LEU A 37 -10.95 26.19 -22.33
C LEU A 37 -11.41 24.89 -21.66
N ARG A 38 -10.53 24.17 -20.95
CA ARG A 38 -10.89 22.94 -20.21
C ARG A 38 -11.90 23.21 -19.09
N TRP A 39 -11.86 24.39 -18.47
CA TRP A 39 -12.76 24.74 -17.37
C TRP A 39 -14.16 25.15 -17.83
N GLN A 40 -14.31 25.66 -19.05
CA GLN A 40 -15.64 25.96 -19.61
C GLN A 40 -16.50 24.70 -19.72
N ARG A 41 -15.88 23.58 -20.13
CA ARG A 41 -16.55 22.27 -20.18
C ARG A 41 -16.79 21.69 -18.78
N ALA A 42 -15.85 21.88 -17.86
CA ALA A 42 -15.94 21.39 -16.48
C ALA A 42 -17.09 22.02 -15.68
N ILE A 43 -17.42 23.29 -15.92
CA ILE A 43 -18.58 23.95 -15.27
C ILE A 43 -19.91 23.31 -15.72
N SER A 44 -19.96 22.78 -16.95
CA SER A 44 -21.17 22.20 -17.53
C SER A 44 -21.31 20.70 -17.25
N ASP A 45 -20.21 20.01 -16.90
CA ASP A 45 -20.18 18.57 -16.65
C ASP A 45 -19.36 18.23 -15.39
N PRO A 46 -20.03 17.77 -14.30
CA PRO A 46 -19.35 17.40 -13.05
C PRO A 46 -18.30 16.30 -13.19
N SER A 47 -18.39 15.43 -14.21
CA SER A 47 -17.39 14.37 -14.44
C SER A 47 -16.05 14.95 -14.89
N ILE A 48 -16.08 15.90 -15.83
CA ILE A 48 -14.91 16.63 -16.32
C ILE A 48 -14.28 17.44 -15.18
N LEU A 49 -15.12 18.03 -14.31
CA LEU A 49 -14.63 18.76 -13.15
C LEU A 49 -13.86 17.85 -12.16
N SER A 50 -14.25 16.58 -12.02
CA SER A 50 -13.51 15.61 -11.20
C SER A 50 -12.09 15.40 -11.72
N ASP A 51 -11.95 15.13 -13.02
CA ASP A 51 -10.65 14.91 -13.66
C ASP A 51 -9.77 16.16 -13.56
N GLN A 52 -10.35 17.35 -13.68
CA GLN A 52 -9.61 18.61 -13.52
C GLN A 52 -9.15 18.85 -12.07
N VAL A 53 -9.96 18.51 -11.07
CA VAL A 53 -9.55 18.65 -9.67
C VAL A 53 -8.45 17.63 -9.31
N GLU A 54 -8.51 16.42 -9.86
CA GLU A 54 -7.43 15.43 -9.74
C GLU A 54 -6.15 15.90 -10.43
N SER A 55 -6.27 16.50 -11.62
CA SER A 55 -5.16 17.13 -12.33
C SER A 55 -4.53 18.27 -11.51
N ILE A 56 -5.31 19.18 -10.92
CA ILE A 56 -4.76 20.22 -10.02
C ILE A 56 -3.96 19.57 -8.89
N GLN A 57 -4.48 18.50 -8.28
CA GLN A 57 -3.82 17.83 -7.18
C GLN A 57 -2.48 17.20 -7.60
N SER A 58 -2.39 16.65 -8.82
CA SER A 58 -1.12 16.14 -9.35
C SER A 58 -0.11 17.28 -9.63
N HIS A 59 -0.56 18.42 -10.16
CA HIS A 59 0.32 19.57 -10.44
C HIS A 59 0.86 20.23 -9.16
N LEU A 60 0.05 20.30 -8.09
CA LEU A 60 0.49 20.82 -6.80
C LEU A 60 1.57 19.97 -6.13
N SER A 61 1.67 18.67 -6.48
CA SER A 61 2.77 17.82 -6.02
C SER A 61 4.09 18.09 -6.75
N GLY A 62 4.04 18.72 -7.92
CA GLY A 62 5.17 18.99 -8.82
C GLY A 62 5.83 20.37 -8.68
N SER A 63 5.52 21.15 -7.64
CA SER A 63 5.99 22.55 -7.44
C SER A 63 5.45 23.58 -8.44
N ASP A 64 4.28 23.36 -9.04
CA ASP A 64 3.65 24.36 -9.91
C ASP A 64 3.11 25.55 -9.09
N MET A 65 3.84 26.67 -9.14
CA MET A 65 3.51 27.91 -8.42
C MET A 65 2.20 28.55 -8.92
N PHE A 66 1.78 28.30 -10.16
CA PHE A 66 0.63 28.96 -10.76
C PHE A 66 -0.68 28.56 -10.08
N TRP A 67 -0.92 27.25 -9.95
CA TRP A 67 -2.14 26.73 -9.32
C TRP A 67 -2.18 27.01 -7.82
N SER A 68 -1.04 26.97 -7.14
CA SER A 68 -0.97 27.26 -5.70
C SER A 68 -1.50 28.67 -5.39
N SER A 69 -1.12 29.68 -6.18
CA SER A 69 -1.56 31.05 -5.96
C SER A 69 -3.07 31.25 -6.22
N ARG A 70 -3.60 30.66 -7.29
CA ARG A 70 -5.04 30.74 -7.61
C ARG A 70 -5.92 30.09 -6.55
N ILE A 71 -5.51 28.92 -6.07
CA ILE A 71 -6.25 28.19 -5.03
C ILE A 71 -6.19 28.92 -3.70
N GLU A 72 -5.06 29.54 -3.38
CA GLU A 72 -4.94 30.40 -2.19
C GLU A 72 -5.90 31.59 -2.27
N GLN A 73 -5.97 32.29 -3.41
CA GLN A 73 -6.91 33.40 -3.62
C GLN A 73 -8.37 32.95 -3.47
N LEU A 74 -8.74 31.80 -4.05
CA LEU A 74 -10.06 31.21 -3.85
C LEU A 74 -10.31 30.88 -2.38
N GLY A 75 -9.32 30.36 -1.66
CA GLY A 75 -9.43 30.07 -0.23
C GLY A 75 -9.69 31.31 0.62
N VAL A 76 -8.98 32.41 0.35
CA VAL A 76 -9.22 33.71 1.00
C VAL A 76 -10.62 34.22 0.68
N ALA A 77 -11.06 34.14 -0.59
CA ALA A 77 -12.40 34.56 -0.99
C ALA A 77 -13.49 33.74 -0.29
N LEU A 78 -13.29 32.43 -0.13
CA LEU A 78 -14.20 31.54 0.60
C LEU A 78 -14.16 31.72 2.14
N GLY A 79 -13.28 32.59 2.66
CA GLY A 79 -13.09 32.82 4.10
C GLY A 79 -12.41 31.66 4.84
N VAL A 80 -11.69 30.80 4.12
CA VAL A 80 -11.02 29.60 4.64
C VAL A 80 -9.77 29.96 5.45
N ASP A 81 -9.15 31.10 5.19
CA ASP A 81 -7.98 31.62 5.90
C ASP A 81 -8.19 31.65 7.43
N LYS A 82 -9.37 32.13 7.87
CA LYS A 82 -9.74 32.17 9.29
C LYS A 82 -9.92 30.77 9.88
N ASP A 83 -10.51 29.85 9.12
CA ASP A 83 -10.68 28.46 9.52
C ASP A 83 -9.32 27.75 9.65
N VAL A 84 -8.37 28.04 8.76
CA VAL A 84 -7.03 27.44 8.76
C VAL A 84 -6.26 27.84 10.01
N GLU A 85 -6.29 29.11 10.42
CA GLU A 85 -5.63 29.53 11.66
C GLU A 85 -6.16 28.75 12.87
N LEU A 86 -7.49 28.60 12.96
CA LEU A 86 -8.14 27.84 14.02
C LEU A 86 -7.78 26.35 13.97
N ILE A 87 -7.78 25.74 12.79
CA ILE A 87 -7.42 24.33 12.58
C ILE A 87 -5.96 24.10 12.97
N VAL A 88 -5.05 24.97 12.56
CA VAL A 88 -3.62 24.90 12.90
C VAL A 88 -3.43 25.07 14.40
N ALA A 89 -4.11 26.05 15.02
CA ALA A 89 -4.12 26.21 16.47
C ALA A 89 -4.63 24.94 17.17
N GLN A 90 -5.73 24.35 16.72
CA GLN A 90 -6.29 23.13 17.31
C GLN A 90 -5.32 21.93 17.21
N ARG A 91 -4.54 21.81 16.13
CA ARG A 91 -3.50 20.78 16.01
C ARG A 91 -2.36 21.02 17.00
N CYS A 92 -1.89 22.25 17.13
CA CYS A 92 -0.89 22.63 18.13
C CYS A 92 -1.40 22.34 19.55
N TYR A 93 -2.69 22.61 19.81
CA TYR A 93 -3.37 22.32 21.08
C TYR A 93 -3.39 20.82 21.40
N GLN A 94 -3.79 19.99 20.43
CA GLN A 94 -3.82 18.53 20.58
C GLN A 94 -2.43 17.95 20.82
N ARG A 95 -1.39 18.56 20.24
CA ARG A 95 0.02 18.20 20.45
C ARG A 95 0.59 18.65 21.82
N GLY A 96 -0.17 19.40 22.61
CA GLY A 96 0.30 19.95 23.89
C GLY A 96 1.33 21.05 23.76
N TRP A 97 1.33 21.76 22.64
CA TRP A 97 2.28 22.86 22.41
C TRP A 97 1.89 24.14 23.15
N PHE A 98 0.65 24.24 23.63
CA PHE A 98 0.17 25.37 24.40
C PHE A 98 0.18 25.14 25.91
N ASP A 99 0.87 24.10 26.39
CA ASP A 99 0.93 23.81 27.82
C ASP A 99 1.77 24.88 28.55
N GLN A 100 1.27 25.42 29.65
CA GLN A 100 2.02 26.37 30.48
C GLN A 100 2.83 25.64 31.55
N SER A 101 4.13 25.96 31.65
CA SER A 101 4.98 25.48 32.76
C SER A 101 4.74 26.34 34.00
N LYS A 102 4.08 25.78 35.02
CA LYS A 102 4.24 26.19 36.42
C LYS A 102 4.73 24.97 37.21
N ALA A 103 5.58 25.22 38.21
CA ALA A 103 6.52 24.30 38.86
C ALA A 103 5.97 23.04 39.57
N LYS A 104 4.98 22.32 39.01
CA LYS A 104 4.63 20.90 39.19
C LYS A 104 3.34 20.46 38.45
N THR A 105 2.59 21.37 37.81
CA THR A 105 1.38 21.04 37.04
C THR A 105 1.33 21.82 35.71
N CYS A 106 1.14 21.12 34.60
CA CYS A 106 0.88 21.75 33.30
C CYS A 106 -0.57 22.22 33.26
N ILE A 107 -0.78 23.54 33.20
CA ILE A 107 -2.11 24.11 32.97
C ILE A 107 -2.25 24.31 31.46
N ARG A 108 -3.21 23.62 30.85
CA ARG A 108 -3.54 23.82 29.44
C ARG A 108 -4.59 24.94 29.34
N PRO A 109 -4.30 26.07 28.68
CA PRO A 109 -5.28 27.12 28.44
C PRO A 109 -6.44 26.60 27.59
N SER A 110 -7.55 27.32 27.49
CA SER A 110 -8.61 26.95 26.54
C SER A 110 -8.21 27.38 25.13
N LEU A 111 -8.66 26.67 24.09
CA LEU A 111 -8.41 27.09 22.72
C LEU A 111 -8.97 28.50 22.45
N THR A 112 -10.12 28.82 23.07
CA THR A 112 -10.76 30.14 23.02
C THR A 112 -9.91 31.27 23.60
N SER A 113 -9.03 31.01 24.57
CA SER A 113 -8.10 32.02 25.08
C SER A 113 -6.82 32.13 24.26
N VAL A 114 -6.38 31.03 23.63
CA VAL A 114 -5.12 30.98 22.87
C VAL A 114 -5.25 31.65 21.50
N VAL A 115 -6.33 31.39 20.77
CA VAL A 115 -6.47 31.87 19.38
C VAL A 115 -6.37 33.40 19.27
N PRO A 116 -7.06 34.23 20.09
CA PRO A 116 -6.91 35.68 20.01
C PRO A 116 -5.48 36.18 20.28
N GLN A 117 -4.74 35.50 21.17
CA GLN A 117 -3.36 35.84 21.48
C GLN A 117 -2.41 35.48 20.34
N LEU A 118 -2.61 34.32 19.70
CA LEU A 118 -1.89 33.95 18.48
C LEU A 118 -2.13 35.01 17.39
N THR A 119 -3.38 35.34 17.08
CA THR A 119 -3.71 36.35 16.07
C THR A 119 -3.05 37.69 16.38
N ALA A 120 -3.12 38.17 17.62
CA ALA A 120 -2.49 39.43 18.03
C ALA A 120 -0.96 39.42 17.86
N ILE A 121 -0.28 38.34 18.26
CA ILE A 121 1.18 38.22 18.15
C ILE A 121 1.61 38.15 16.68
N PHE A 122 0.92 37.37 15.85
CA PHE A 122 1.28 37.23 14.43
C PHE A 122 1.02 38.50 13.62
N GLN A 123 0.05 39.33 14.04
CA GLN A 123 -0.22 40.64 13.43
C GLN A 123 0.74 41.74 13.89
N SER A 124 1.27 41.69 15.12
CA SER A 124 2.06 42.77 15.71
C SER A 124 3.57 42.53 15.75
N VAL A 125 4.01 41.28 15.66
CA VAL A 125 5.42 40.92 15.79
C VAL A 125 5.91 40.26 14.50
N GLU A 126 6.98 40.78 13.92
CA GLU A 126 7.65 40.20 12.75
C GLU A 126 8.89 39.39 13.14
N GLY A 127 9.21 38.37 12.35
CA GLY A 127 10.37 37.48 12.55
C GLY A 127 10.07 36.25 13.41
N ILE A 128 10.66 35.11 13.03
CA ILE A 128 10.38 33.81 13.67
C ILE A 128 10.76 33.83 15.16
N ASP A 129 11.97 34.30 15.47
CA ASP A 129 12.51 34.26 16.83
C ASP A 129 11.77 35.24 17.75
N ARG A 130 11.42 36.43 17.25
CA ARG A 130 10.64 37.42 18.02
C ARG A 130 9.22 36.94 18.29
N ARG A 131 8.54 36.33 17.31
CA ARG A 131 7.23 35.69 17.52
C ARG A 131 7.32 34.55 18.54
N ALA A 132 8.36 33.72 18.45
CA ALA A 132 8.56 32.62 19.39
C ALA A 132 8.78 33.15 20.81
N GLN A 133 9.57 34.20 20.98
CA GLN A 133 9.77 34.88 22.26
C GLN A 133 8.47 35.48 22.80
N ALA A 134 7.70 36.19 21.96
CA ALA A 134 6.41 36.77 22.35
C ALA A 134 5.41 35.70 22.82
N LEU A 135 5.37 34.52 22.18
CA LEU A 135 4.53 33.40 22.61
C LEU A 135 4.92 32.86 24.00
N VAL A 136 6.20 32.88 24.34
CA VAL A 136 6.69 32.50 25.68
C VAL A 136 6.36 33.59 26.70
N GLU A 137 6.58 34.86 26.37
CA GLU A 137 6.29 36.02 27.23
C GLU A 137 4.80 36.15 27.55
N CYS A 138 3.93 35.94 26.56
CA CYS A 138 2.48 35.87 26.75
C CYS A 138 2.00 34.58 27.44
N LYS A 139 2.91 33.68 27.80
CA LYS A 139 2.61 32.38 28.43
C LYS A 139 1.67 31.52 27.59
N VAL A 140 1.79 31.59 26.26
CA VAL A 140 1.07 30.69 25.34
C VAL A 140 1.81 29.36 25.21
N CYS A 141 3.15 29.39 25.14
CA CYS A 141 4.01 28.22 25.03
C CYS A 141 4.95 28.12 26.24
N ARG A 142 5.35 26.90 26.62
CA ARG A 142 6.26 26.68 27.78
C ARG A 142 7.69 27.13 27.55
N ASP A 143 8.19 26.98 26.33
CA ASP A 143 9.59 27.19 25.99
C ASP A 143 9.73 27.65 24.53
N THR A 144 10.87 28.26 24.22
CA THR A 144 11.16 28.83 22.91
C THR A 144 11.18 27.77 21.81
N THR A 145 11.58 26.53 22.10
CA THR A 145 11.66 25.46 21.10
C THR A 145 10.27 25.07 20.58
N ILE A 146 9.31 24.90 21.50
CA ILE A 146 7.91 24.68 21.16
C ILE A 146 7.32 25.91 20.47
N ALA A 147 7.61 27.11 21.00
CA ALA A 147 7.13 28.35 20.39
C ALA A 147 7.62 28.51 18.94
N THR A 148 8.89 28.22 18.65
CA THR A 148 9.43 28.21 17.28
C THR A 148 8.72 27.17 16.41
N SER A 149 8.36 26.00 16.96
CA SER A 149 7.60 24.98 16.23
C SER A 149 6.18 25.45 15.90
N VAL A 150 5.52 26.14 16.83
CA VAL A 150 4.22 26.81 16.59
C VAL A 150 4.38 27.86 15.49
N VAL A 151 5.35 28.78 15.61
CA VAL A 151 5.59 29.84 14.61
C VAL A 151 5.86 29.28 13.23
N ARG A 152 6.69 28.24 13.12
CA ARG A 152 6.94 27.55 11.86
C ARG A 152 5.66 26.99 11.25
N THR A 153 4.76 26.43 12.06
CA THR A 153 3.48 25.88 11.57
C THR A 153 2.55 26.96 11.03
N PHE A 154 2.64 28.19 11.55
CA PHE A 154 1.90 29.37 11.10
C PHE A 154 2.65 30.24 10.07
N LEU A 155 3.73 29.73 9.47
CA LEU A 155 4.38 30.46 8.37
C LEU A 155 3.42 30.57 7.18
N PRO A 156 3.45 31.69 6.42
CA PRO A 156 2.56 31.90 5.28
C PRO A 156 2.55 30.72 4.29
N SER A 157 3.71 30.12 4.00
CA SER A 157 3.82 28.95 3.12
C SER A 157 3.08 27.72 3.65
N ASN A 158 3.11 27.48 4.96
CA ASN A 158 2.41 26.37 5.59
C ASN A 158 0.89 26.64 5.68
N LEU A 159 0.50 27.89 5.94
CA LEU A 159 -0.91 28.31 5.92
C LEU A 159 -1.47 28.20 4.49
N ALA A 160 -0.75 28.67 3.47
CA ALA A 160 -1.14 28.53 2.07
C ALA A 160 -1.30 27.05 1.65
N THR A 161 -0.41 26.18 2.14
CA THR A 161 -0.52 24.72 1.93
C THR A 161 -1.79 24.16 2.57
N GLU A 162 -2.16 24.60 3.77
CA GLU A 162 -3.38 24.15 4.44
C GLU A 162 -4.66 24.74 3.82
N ILE A 163 -4.62 26.01 3.40
CA ILE A 163 -5.68 26.65 2.60
C ILE A 163 -5.93 25.81 1.34
N THR A 164 -4.85 25.49 0.61
CA THR A 164 -4.90 24.66 -0.60
C THR A 164 -5.58 23.31 -0.34
N LYS A 165 -5.19 22.60 0.73
CA LYS A 165 -5.82 21.32 1.11
C LYS A 165 -7.31 21.46 1.41
N ILE A 166 -7.73 22.55 2.08
CA ILE A 166 -9.14 22.78 2.40
C ILE A 166 -9.94 23.14 1.15
N VAL A 167 -9.43 24.03 0.31
CA VAL A 167 -10.08 24.41 -0.95
C VAL A 167 -10.22 23.20 -1.87
N LEU A 168 -9.18 22.38 -2.00
CA LEU A 168 -9.27 21.11 -2.73
C LEU A 168 -10.31 20.17 -2.12
N ALA A 169 -10.41 20.09 -0.79
CA ALA A 169 -11.45 19.29 -0.15
C ALA A 169 -12.86 19.82 -0.41
N ILE A 170 -13.04 21.14 -0.53
CA ILE A 170 -14.30 21.78 -0.93
C ILE A 170 -14.61 21.47 -2.39
N LEU A 171 -13.64 21.61 -3.30
CA LEU A 171 -13.76 21.29 -4.72
C LEU A 171 -14.12 19.82 -4.94
N HIS A 172 -13.32 18.90 -4.39
CA HIS A 172 -13.59 17.47 -4.39
C HIS A 172 -14.94 17.14 -3.77
N GLY A 173 -15.25 17.80 -2.65
CA GLY A 173 -16.55 17.68 -2.00
C GLY A 173 -17.68 18.09 -2.93
N TRP A 174 -17.55 19.21 -3.63
CA TRP A 174 -18.59 19.77 -4.50
C TRP A 174 -18.78 18.95 -5.77
N VAL A 175 -17.69 18.59 -6.44
CA VAL A 175 -17.69 17.64 -7.57
C VAL A 175 -18.39 16.36 -7.17
N ARG A 176 -18.01 15.81 -6.00
CA ARG A 176 -18.55 14.55 -5.55
C ARG A 176 -20.00 14.75 -5.16
N TYR A 177 -20.31 15.54 -4.14
CA TYR A 177 -21.60 15.59 -3.43
C TYR A 177 -22.54 16.74 -3.81
N GLY A 178 -22.22 17.53 -4.84
CA GLY A 178 -22.96 18.74 -5.18
C GLY A 178 -22.88 19.77 -4.06
N TYR A 179 -23.96 20.51 -3.81
CA TYR A 179 -23.96 21.58 -2.78
C TYR A 179 -23.59 21.11 -1.37
N LEU A 180 -23.82 19.83 -1.05
CA LEU A 180 -23.40 19.26 0.23
C LEU A 180 -21.87 19.39 0.41
N GLY A 181 -21.12 19.22 -0.67
CA GLY A 181 -19.68 19.37 -0.70
C GLY A 181 -19.16 20.75 -0.30
N LEU A 182 -19.96 21.79 -0.50
CA LEU A 182 -19.61 23.16 -0.10
C LEU A 182 -19.57 23.33 1.42
N LEU A 183 -20.18 22.40 2.17
CA LEU A 183 -20.08 22.35 3.63
C LEU A 183 -18.77 21.72 4.11
N ALA A 184 -17.91 21.23 3.21
CA ALA A 184 -16.61 20.71 3.58
C ALA A 184 -15.85 21.76 4.41
N ARG A 185 -15.39 21.34 5.59
CA ARG A 185 -14.60 22.18 6.51
C ARG A 185 -15.28 23.45 7.02
N SER A 186 -16.60 23.62 6.86
CA SER A 186 -17.33 24.77 7.43
C SER A 186 -17.65 24.63 8.93
N GLY A 187 -17.26 23.52 9.57
CA GLY A 187 -17.66 23.20 10.93
C GLY A 187 -19.12 22.72 11.05
N TYR A 188 -19.82 22.53 9.93
CA TYR A 188 -21.21 22.10 9.94
C TYR A 188 -21.37 20.72 10.64
N PRO A 189 -22.19 20.61 11.72
CA PRO A 189 -22.07 19.52 12.68
C PRO A 189 -22.31 18.09 12.15
N ILE A 190 -23.09 17.95 11.08
CA ILE A 190 -23.47 16.64 10.50
C ILE A 190 -23.00 16.45 9.06
N TYR A 191 -22.05 17.27 8.59
CA TYR A 191 -21.54 17.20 7.22
C TYR A 191 -21.08 15.78 6.83
N GLN A 192 -20.37 15.10 7.72
CA GLN A 192 -19.81 13.77 7.44
C GLN A 192 -20.91 12.71 7.32
N GLU A 193 -21.94 12.81 8.14
CA GLU A 193 -23.10 11.93 8.19
C GLU A 193 -23.93 12.05 6.91
N LEU A 194 -24.13 13.28 6.44
CA LEU A 194 -24.78 13.53 5.15
C LEU A 194 -23.94 13.04 3.97
N CYS A 195 -22.61 13.19 4.00
CA CYS A 195 -21.75 12.64 2.94
C CYS A 195 -21.80 11.10 2.91
N ARG A 196 -21.82 10.47 4.08
CA ARG A 196 -21.96 9.02 4.20
C ARG A 196 -23.30 8.53 3.66
N SER A 197 -24.38 9.27 3.91
CA SER A 197 -25.71 8.90 3.40
C SER A 197 -25.77 9.00 1.87
N GLU A 198 -25.17 10.04 1.28
CA GLU A 198 -24.95 10.16 -0.17
C GLU A 198 -24.12 9.02 -0.76
N ASP A 199 -22.98 8.70 -0.13
CA ASP A 199 -22.12 7.60 -0.55
C ASP A 199 -22.85 6.26 -0.51
N MET A 200 -23.71 6.05 0.49
CA MET A 200 -24.52 4.85 0.59
C MET A 200 -25.59 4.83 -0.50
N LEU A 201 -26.34 5.90 -0.72
CA LEU A 201 -27.32 5.98 -1.82
C LEU A 201 -26.69 5.66 -3.18
N ARG A 202 -25.53 6.27 -3.48
CA ARG A 202 -24.78 5.99 -4.73
C ARG A 202 -24.40 4.52 -4.89
N LYS A 203 -24.01 3.86 -3.81
CA LYS A 203 -23.63 2.44 -3.82
C LYS A 203 -24.82 1.51 -3.99
N HIS A 204 -26.03 1.93 -3.60
CA HIS A 204 -27.18 1.04 -3.54
C HIS A 204 -28.00 1.01 -4.83
N SER A 205 -28.15 2.12 -5.56
CA SER A 205 -28.55 2.15 -6.98
C SER A 205 -28.68 3.61 -7.48
N PRO A 206 -28.24 3.93 -8.72
CA PRO A 206 -28.51 5.23 -9.34
C PRO A 206 -30.01 5.51 -9.53
N GLU A 207 -30.85 4.47 -9.64
CA GLU A 207 -32.32 4.60 -9.79
C GLU A 207 -33.00 5.04 -8.50
N LEU A 208 -32.42 4.70 -7.34
CA LEU A 208 -32.89 5.16 -6.03
C LEU A 208 -32.57 6.64 -5.76
N ARG A 209 -31.78 7.25 -6.64
CA ARG A 209 -31.27 8.61 -6.53
C ARG A 209 -32.24 9.64 -7.08
N THR A 210 -33.52 9.50 -6.75
CA THR A 210 -34.48 10.57 -6.97
C THR A 210 -34.16 11.72 -6.00
N SER A 211 -34.27 12.97 -6.47
CA SER A 211 -34.07 14.15 -5.63
C SER A 211 -34.89 14.06 -4.33
N ALA A 212 -36.13 13.57 -4.43
CA ALA A 212 -37.03 13.37 -3.29
C ALA A 212 -36.48 12.39 -2.22
N THR A 213 -35.88 11.26 -2.62
CA THR A 213 -35.35 10.26 -1.67
C THR A 213 -34.15 10.80 -0.91
N THR A 214 -33.21 11.40 -1.65
CA THR A 214 -32.03 12.05 -1.08
C THR A 214 -32.43 13.16 -0.09
N LEU A 215 -33.39 14.00 -0.49
CA LEU A 215 -33.90 15.09 0.35
C LEU A 215 -34.56 14.57 1.63
N ALA A 216 -35.41 13.55 1.51
CA ALA A 216 -36.05 12.93 2.66
C ALA A 216 -35.02 12.34 3.64
N LEU A 217 -34.00 11.64 3.14
CA LEU A 217 -32.94 11.05 3.95
C LEU A 217 -32.11 12.12 4.70
N ARG A 218 -31.72 13.19 4.00
CA ARG A 218 -30.98 14.32 4.61
C ARG A 218 -31.83 14.99 5.71
N SER A 219 -33.11 15.21 5.44
CA SER A 219 -34.08 15.76 6.38
C SER A 219 -34.21 14.91 7.64
N ASP A 220 -34.30 13.58 7.49
CA ASP A 220 -34.43 12.66 8.62
C ASP A 220 -33.19 12.64 9.51
N ILE A 221 -31.99 12.61 8.90
CA ILE A 221 -30.71 12.63 9.65
C ILE A 221 -30.55 13.94 10.40
N TRP A 222 -30.89 15.07 9.76
CA TRP A 222 -30.85 16.38 10.39
C TRP A 222 -31.84 16.49 11.56
N ALA A 223 -33.09 16.07 11.36
CA ALA A 223 -34.11 16.14 12.40
C ALA A 223 -33.74 15.29 13.63
N LEU A 224 -33.14 14.11 13.41
CA LEU A 224 -32.58 13.28 14.48
C LEU A 224 -31.47 13.99 15.22
N TYR A 225 -30.48 14.53 14.52
CA TYR A 225 -29.39 15.28 15.14
C TYR A 225 -29.92 16.43 16.00
N SER A 226 -30.79 17.28 15.44
CA SER A 226 -31.39 18.43 16.13
C SER A 226 -32.21 18.01 17.35
N THR A 227 -32.92 16.89 17.25
CA THR A 227 -33.67 16.31 18.38
C THR A 227 -32.74 15.90 19.50
N PHE A 228 -31.63 15.20 19.20
CA PHE A 228 -30.64 14.84 20.22
C PHE A 228 -29.95 16.07 20.80
N GLN A 229 -29.67 17.10 20.00
CA GLN A 229 -29.12 18.36 20.52
C GLN A 229 -30.08 19.04 21.50
N ALA A 230 -31.38 19.08 21.19
CA ALA A 230 -32.40 19.71 22.02
C ALA A 230 -32.72 18.93 23.30
N VAL A 231 -32.74 17.59 23.22
CA VAL A 231 -33.19 16.74 24.34
C VAL A 231 -32.02 16.21 25.19
N HIS A 232 -30.96 15.69 24.55
CA HIS A 232 -29.86 15.03 25.26
C HIS A 232 -28.58 14.89 24.40
N VAL A 233 -27.76 15.95 24.32
CA VAL A 233 -26.57 16.04 23.46
C VAL A 233 -25.65 14.80 23.52
N PRO A 234 -25.29 14.24 24.69
CA PRO A 234 -24.37 13.09 24.77
C PRO A 234 -24.86 11.79 24.12
N LEU A 235 -26.15 11.70 23.74
CA LEU A 235 -26.70 10.52 23.08
C LEU A 235 -26.60 10.58 21.56
N TRP A 236 -26.24 11.73 20.95
CA TRP A 236 -25.92 11.72 19.53
C TRP A 236 -24.59 11.00 19.31
N HIS A 237 -24.62 9.95 18.47
CA HIS A 237 -23.42 9.22 18.08
C HIS A 237 -23.46 8.97 16.57
N ALA A 238 -22.68 9.75 15.81
CA ALA A 238 -22.54 9.63 14.36
C ALA A 238 -22.36 8.18 13.86
N ASN A 239 -21.63 7.36 14.62
CA ASN A 239 -21.36 5.97 14.27
C ASN A 239 -22.63 5.10 14.27
N MET A 240 -23.66 5.45 15.04
CA MET A 240 -24.95 4.75 15.05
C MET A 240 -25.68 4.84 13.71
N LEU A 241 -25.30 5.75 12.82
CA LEU A 241 -25.83 5.79 11.46
C LEU A 241 -25.28 4.66 10.56
N VAL A 242 -24.14 4.05 10.92
CA VAL A 242 -23.46 3.05 10.08
C VAL A 242 -23.15 1.73 10.82
N GLU A 243 -23.34 1.69 12.14
CA GLU A 243 -23.14 0.50 12.96
C GLU A 243 -24.12 -0.62 12.54
N PRO A 244 -23.68 -1.89 12.42
CA PRO A 244 -24.58 -3.01 12.13
C PRO A 244 -25.68 -3.18 13.20
N PRO A 245 -26.85 -3.77 12.84
CA PRO A 245 -27.96 -3.97 13.78
C PRO A 245 -27.60 -4.73 15.06
N PHE A 246 -26.66 -5.68 14.96
CA PHE A 246 -26.27 -6.56 16.07
C PHE A 246 -25.00 -6.12 16.80
N SER A 247 -24.51 -4.90 16.57
CA SER A 247 -23.26 -4.47 17.20
C SER A 247 -23.43 -4.25 18.70
N VAL A 248 -22.41 -4.61 19.49
CA VAL A 248 -22.40 -4.41 20.95
C VAL A 248 -22.57 -2.92 21.29
N MET A 249 -22.03 -2.03 20.46
CA MET A 249 -22.22 -0.59 20.62
C MET A 249 -23.70 -0.21 20.47
N ARG A 250 -24.40 -0.74 19.46
CA ARG A 250 -25.82 -0.48 19.21
C ARG A 250 -26.71 -1.05 20.30
N GLN A 251 -26.44 -2.28 20.77
CA GLN A 251 -27.14 -2.87 21.91
C GLN A 251 -26.97 -2.03 23.18
N ARG A 252 -25.73 -1.63 23.51
CA ARG A 252 -25.46 -0.73 24.64
C ARG A 252 -26.18 0.61 24.46
N TYR A 253 -26.19 1.16 23.25
CA TYR A 253 -26.88 2.41 22.95
C TYR A 253 -28.38 2.33 23.23
N GLN A 254 -29.04 1.26 22.78
CA GLN A 254 -30.48 1.04 23.02
C GLN A 254 -30.82 1.02 24.52
N THR A 255 -29.97 0.42 25.36
CA THR A 255 -30.18 0.41 26.83
C THR A 255 -30.12 1.79 27.48
N LYS A 256 -29.53 2.80 26.82
CA LYS A 256 -29.46 4.18 27.34
C LYS A 256 -30.76 4.97 27.14
N ILE A 257 -31.66 4.52 26.26
CA ILE A 257 -32.89 5.22 25.93
C ILE A 257 -34.06 4.55 26.66
N PHE A 258 -34.35 5.05 27.87
CA PHE A 258 -35.47 4.57 28.69
C PHE A 258 -36.81 5.18 28.23
N PRO A 259 -37.98 4.60 28.61
CA PRO A 259 -39.28 4.97 28.03
C PRO A 259 -39.63 6.47 28.07
N LYS A 260 -39.42 7.14 29.21
CA LYS A 260 -39.68 8.58 29.33
C LYS A 260 -38.78 9.44 28.43
N LEU A 261 -37.54 9.03 28.22
CA LEU A 261 -36.63 9.72 27.30
C LEU A 261 -37.03 9.45 25.85
N HIS A 262 -37.44 8.21 25.54
CA HIS A 262 -37.96 7.85 24.23
C HIS A 262 -39.17 8.72 23.85
N GLU A 263 -40.15 8.87 24.74
CA GLU A 263 -41.32 9.72 24.54
C GLU A 263 -40.94 11.18 24.22
N ARG A 264 -40.02 11.75 25.02
CA ARG A 264 -39.50 13.11 24.76
C ARG A 264 -38.81 13.24 23.42
N LEU A 265 -37.96 12.26 23.06
CA LEU A 265 -37.28 12.24 21.76
C LEU A 265 -38.29 12.15 20.61
N VAL A 266 -39.33 11.31 20.72
CA VAL A 266 -40.38 11.17 19.70
C VAL A 266 -41.18 12.46 19.52
N ILE A 267 -41.59 13.11 20.62
CA ILE A 267 -42.35 14.37 20.56
C ILE A 267 -41.52 15.47 19.91
N THR A 268 -40.27 15.65 20.34
CA THR A 268 -39.37 16.66 19.77
C THR A 268 -39.02 16.35 18.31
N LEU A 269 -38.83 15.08 17.96
CA LEU A 269 -38.58 14.67 16.57
C LEU A 269 -39.79 14.92 15.67
N ALA A 270 -41.01 14.63 16.15
CA ALA A 270 -42.24 14.89 15.42
C ALA A 270 -42.41 16.38 15.13
N ASP A 271 -42.12 17.24 16.11
CA ASP A 271 -42.15 18.70 15.98
C ASP A 271 -41.12 19.20 14.95
N ILE A 272 -39.82 18.90 15.16
CA ILE A 272 -38.73 19.33 14.28
C ILE A 272 -38.91 18.82 12.84
N ARG A 273 -39.36 17.58 12.67
CA ARG A 273 -39.55 16.97 11.36
C ARG A 273 -40.89 17.34 10.70
N SER A 274 -41.80 17.96 11.46
CA SER A 274 -43.19 18.24 11.10
C SER A 274 -43.92 16.98 10.60
N CYS A 275 -43.87 15.90 11.38
CA CYS A 275 -44.50 14.61 11.08
C CYS A 275 -45.33 14.07 12.26
N SER A 276 -46.05 12.97 12.06
CA SER A 276 -46.80 12.32 13.14
C SER A 276 -45.85 11.66 14.17
N THR A 277 -46.33 11.48 15.41
CA THR A 277 -45.61 10.74 16.46
C THR A 277 -45.26 9.32 16.05
N ASP A 278 -46.10 8.67 15.24
CA ASP A 278 -45.84 7.33 14.70
C ASP A 278 -44.68 7.34 13.71
N ALA A 279 -44.66 8.31 12.80
CA ALA A 279 -43.54 8.47 11.86
C ALA A 279 -42.23 8.79 12.59
N ALA A 280 -42.26 9.68 13.58
CA ALA A 280 -41.11 9.97 14.44
C ALA A 280 -40.64 8.74 15.23
N THR A 281 -41.56 7.92 15.72
CA THR A 281 -41.25 6.64 16.39
C THR A 281 -40.52 5.69 15.45
N ILE A 282 -40.98 5.56 14.20
CA ILE A 282 -40.30 4.75 13.18
C ILE A 282 -38.90 5.28 12.90
N LEU A 283 -38.73 6.59 12.72
CA LEU A 283 -37.41 7.19 12.46
C LEU A 283 -36.42 6.97 13.61
N LEU A 284 -36.85 7.16 14.86
CA LEU A 284 -36.03 6.92 16.03
C LEU A 284 -35.66 5.43 16.15
N LYS A 285 -36.61 4.53 15.89
CA LYS A 285 -36.37 3.08 15.88
C LYS A 285 -35.37 2.68 14.79
N LEU A 286 -35.49 3.21 13.58
CA LEU A 286 -34.54 2.95 12.50
C LEU A 286 -33.14 3.46 12.84
N TYR A 287 -33.01 4.64 13.45
CA TYR A 287 -31.72 5.12 13.97
C TYR A 287 -31.12 4.14 14.99
N GLN A 288 -31.93 3.64 15.93
CA GLN A 288 -31.52 2.72 16.98
C GLN A 288 -31.20 1.31 16.48
N GLU A 289 -31.86 0.82 15.44
CA GLU A 289 -31.74 -0.56 14.98
C GLU A 289 -30.92 -0.73 13.71
N LYS A 290 -31.02 0.18 12.75
CA LYS A 290 -30.54 -0.04 11.38
C LYS A 290 -29.66 1.06 10.80
N GLY A 291 -29.71 2.29 11.34
CA GLY A 291 -28.97 3.44 10.81
C GLY A 291 -29.42 3.83 9.39
N ILE A 292 -28.49 4.34 8.57
CA ILE A 292 -28.70 4.76 7.17
C ILE A 292 -29.33 3.66 6.31
N PRO A 293 -28.90 2.37 6.36
CA PRO A 293 -29.60 1.30 5.64
C PRO A 293 -31.10 1.25 5.90
N GLY A 294 -31.50 1.44 7.16
CA GLY A 294 -32.92 1.46 7.54
C GLY A 294 -33.66 2.64 6.95
N PHE A 295 -33.05 3.82 6.92
CA PHE A 295 -33.65 5.00 6.31
C PHE A 295 -33.75 4.90 4.79
N ILE A 296 -32.73 4.34 4.12
CA ILE A 296 -32.80 4.08 2.68
C ILE A 296 -33.97 3.13 2.38
N ALA A 297 -34.08 2.02 3.11
CA ALA A 297 -35.19 1.07 2.94
C ALA A 297 -36.57 1.73 3.20
N LEU A 298 -36.68 2.62 4.18
CA LEU A 298 -37.91 3.36 4.45
C LEU A 298 -38.30 4.31 3.30
N ARG A 299 -37.31 5.01 2.73
CA ARG A 299 -37.54 6.03 1.68
C ARG A 299 -37.56 5.45 0.27
N SER A 300 -37.18 4.19 0.13
CA SER A 300 -37.19 3.44 -1.11
C SER A 300 -37.97 2.15 -0.92
N PRO A 301 -39.33 2.21 -0.89
CA PRO A 301 -40.19 1.06 -0.57
C PRO A 301 -40.05 -0.16 -1.51
N ASN A 302 -39.26 -0.03 -2.59
CA ASN A 302 -38.92 -1.11 -3.52
C ASN A 302 -37.48 -1.71 -3.35
N SER A 303 -36.71 -1.38 -2.30
CA SER A 303 -35.33 -1.89 -2.09
C SER A 303 -35.09 -2.26 -0.62
N ILE A 304 -34.75 -3.50 -0.22
CA ILE A 304 -33.71 -4.36 -0.81
C ILE A 304 -34.23 -5.79 -1.03
N PRO A 305 -34.76 -6.13 -2.22
CA PRO A 305 -35.06 -7.52 -2.57
C PRO A 305 -33.78 -8.36 -2.69
N ASP A 306 -33.95 -9.69 -2.59
CA ASP A 306 -32.89 -10.67 -2.82
C ASP A 306 -32.10 -10.43 -4.12
N TYR A 307 -32.73 -9.79 -5.14
CA TYR A 307 -32.06 -9.39 -6.38
C TYR A 307 -30.91 -8.39 -6.17
N LEU A 308 -31.00 -7.46 -5.19
CA LEU A 308 -29.92 -6.49 -4.92
C LEU A 308 -28.77 -7.14 -4.16
N GLN A 309 -29.04 -8.13 -3.32
CA GLN A 309 -27.98 -8.91 -2.68
C GLN A 309 -27.26 -9.78 -3.72
N ALA A 310 -28.00 -10.37 -4.66
CA ALA A 310 -27.44 -11.06 -5.81
C ALA A 310 -26.61 -10.11 -6.70
N GLN A 311 -27.12 -8.91 -7.01
CA GLN A 311 -26.39 -7.92 -7.81
C GLN A 311 -25.13 -7.39 -7.10
N GLN A 312 -25.19 -7.15 -5.78
CA GLN A 312 -24.02 -6.77 -4.99
C GLN A 312 -22.97 -7.89 -4.96
N MET A 313 -23.42 -9.14 -4.88
CA MET A 313 -22.55 -10.30 -4.95
C MET A 313 -21.93 -10.42 -6.34
N ASP A 314 -22.69 -10.18 -7.41
CA ASP A 314 -22.21 -10.20 -8.79
C ASP A 314 -21.14 -9.14 -9.04
N VAL A 315 -21.42 -7.89 -8.71
CA VAL A 315 -20.43 -6.78 -8.84
C VAL A 315 -19.19 -7.06 -7.99
N LEU A 316 -19.38 -7.62 -6.80
CA LEU A 316 -18.26 -7.94 -5.92
C LEU A 316 -17.44 -9.11 -6.46
N LEU A 317 -18.09 -10.12 -7.04
CA LEU A 317 -17.44 -11.30 -7.61
C LEU A 317 -16.70 -10.95 -8.89
N GLU A 318 -17.31 -10.17 -9.77
CA GLU A 318 -16.66 -9.64 -10.97
C GLU A 318 -15.35 -8.92 -10.60
N TYR A 319 -15.40 -8.07 -9.57
CA TYR A 319 -14.21 -7.40 -9.05
C TYR A 319 -13.21 -8.36 -8.37
N LEU A 320 -13.65 -9.31 -7.54
CA LEU A 320 -12.75 -10.18 -6.77
C LEU A 320 -12.13 -11.30 -7.60
N CYS A 321 -12.82 -11.70 -8.67
CA CYS A 321 -12.41 -12.73 -9.61
C CYS A 321 -11.79 -12.15 -10.88
N THR A 322 -11.57 -10.82 -10.97
CA THR A 322 -10.85 -10.21 -12.09
C THR A 322 -9.52 -10.96 -12.31
N GLY A 323 -9.27 -11.37 -13.57
CA GLY A 323 -8.10 -12.14 -13.98
C GLY A 323 -8.27 -13.67 -13.91
N LEU A 324 -9.37 -14.20 -13.34
CA LEU A 324 -9.66 -15.64 -13.31
C LEU A 324 -10.49 -16.09 -14.53
N ASP A 325 -10.37 -17.37 -14.90
CA ASP A 325 -11.19 -17.99 -15.94
C ASP A 325 -12.70 -17.95 -15.60
N GLN A 326 -13.54 -17.69 -16.61
CA GLN A 326 -14.99 -17.52 -16.45
C GLN A 326 -15.69 -18.73 -15.80
N THR A 327 -15.21 -19.95 -16.07
CA THR A 327 -15.75 -21.18 -15.48
C THR A 327 -15.53 -21.18 -13.97
N LEU A 328 -14.32 -20.82 -13.55
CA LEU A 328 -13.97 -20.71 -12.14
C LEU A 328 -14.72 -19.57 -11.46
N GLN A 329 -14.92 -18.43 -12.13
CA GLN A 329 -15.74 -17.33 -11.56
C GLN A 329 -17.17 -17.82 -11.25
N THR A 330 -17.74 -18.61 -12.16
CA THR A 330 -19.09 -19.19 -12.01
C THR A 330 -19.14 -20.18 -10.85
N GLU A 331 -18.12 -21.05 -10.72
CA GLU A 331 -18.01 -21.99 -9.60
C GLU A 331 -17.88 -21.27 -8.25
N LEU A 332 -17.04 -20.22 -8.18
CA LEU A 332 -16.85 -19.40 -6.98
C LEU A 332 -18.13 -18.68 -6.57
N LYS A 333 -18.87 -18.14 -7.55
CA LYS A 333 -20.18 -17.53 -7.34
C LYS A 333 -21.14 -18.53 -6.71
N HIS A 334 -21.28 -19.70 -7.33
CA HIS A 334 -22.15 -20.76 -6.85
C HIS A 334 -21.83 -21.15 -5.40
N HIS A 335 -20.56 -21.37 -5.07
CA HIS A 335 -20.18 -21.73 -3.70
C HIS A 335 -20.48 -20.62 -2.69
N LEU A 336 -20.30 -19.34 -3.03
CA LEU A 336 -20.63 -18.24 -2.14
C LEU A 336 -22.13 -18.16 -1.88
N GLU A 337 -22.94 -18.23 -2.95
CA GLU A 337 -24.40 -18.29 -2.85
C GLU A 337 -24.84 -19.40 -1.88
N GLN A 338 -24.26 -20.59 -2.01
CA GLN A 338 -24.59 -21.71 -1.12
C GLN A 338 -24.13 -21.50 0.33
N ILE A 339 -23.00 -20.84 0.57
CA ILE A 339 -22.55 -20.48 1.93
C ILE A 339 -23.49 -19.46 2.56
N PHE A 340 -23.90 -18.42 1.85
CA PHE A 340 -24.84 -17.42 2.38
C PHE A 340 -26.22 -18.03 2.61
N ALA A 341 -26.72 -18.85 1.69
CA ALA A 341 -27.97 -19.56 1.88
C ALA A 341 -27.91 -20.51 3.10
N ALA A 342 -26.79 -21.21 3.29
CA ALA A 342 -26.56 -22.04 4.47
C ALA A 342 -26.57 -21.21 5.77
N ALA A 343 -25.91 -20.04 5.78
CA ALA A 343 -25.87 -19.13 6.92
C ALA A 343 -27.26 -18.61 7.28
N THR A 344 -28.04 -18.17 6.28
CA THR A 344 -29.44 -17.74 6.47
C THR A 344 -30.30 -18.86 7.04
N THR A 345 -30.15 -20.09 6.55
CA THR A 345 -30.93 -21.27 7.00
C THR A 345 -30.76 -21.52 8.50
N ILE A 346 -29.56 -21.28 9.04
CA ILE A 346 -29.25 -21.52 10.45
C ILE A 346 -29.38 -20.25 11.32
N GLY A 347 -29.85 -19.14 10.75
CA GLY A 347 -29.95 -17.85 11.44
C GLY A 347 -28.60 -17.21 11.80
N PHE A 348 -27.53 -17.52 11.05
CA PHE A 348 -26.21 -16.93 11.24
C PHE A 348 -26.01 -15.74 10.29
N ASP A 349 -25.80 -14.55 10.83
CA ASP A 349 -25.53 -13.33 10.04
C ASP A 349 -24.09 -13.34 9.52
N LEU A 350 -23.91 -13.89 8.31
CA LEU A 350 -22.66 -13.82 7.57
C LEU A 350 -22.68 -12.61 6.62
N SER A 351 -21.92 -11.58 6.96
CA SER A 351 -21.80 -10.39 6.11
C SER A 351 -20.88 -10.65 4.91
N LEU A 352 -21.41 -10.48 3.68
CA LEU A 352 -20.66 -10.58 2.41
C LEU A 352 -19.42 -9.66 2.41
N ASN A 353 -19.62 -8.38 2.72
CA ASN A 353 -18.53 -7.39 2.76
C ASN A 353 -17.46 -7.74 3.79
N THR A 354 -17.85 -8.18 4.99
CA THR A 354 -16.90 -8.56 6.05
C THR A 354 -16.12 -9.83 5.67
N THR A 355 -16.77 -10.74 4.95
CA THR A 355 -16.16 -12.02 4.58
C THR A 355 -15.20 -11.87 3.40
N LEU A 356 -15.54 -11.01 2.43
CA LEU A 356 -14.82 -10.94 1.16
C LEU A 356 -13.92 -9.71 1.00
N ARG A 357 -14.33 -8.53 1.50
CA ARG A 357 -13.56 -7.28 1.35
C ARG A 357 -12.60 -7.00 2.50
N ASP A 358 -13.05 -7.22 3.74
CA ASP A 358 -12.24 -6.87 4.90
C ASP A 358 -10.97 -7.71 4.96
N ARG A 359 -9.83 -7.12 5.32
CA ARG A 359 -8.57 -7.88 5.44
C ARG A 359 -8.71 -9.05 6.42
N PRO A 360 -8.04 -10.20 6.20
CA PRO A 360 -8.06 -11.34 7.13
C PRO A 360 -7.74 -11.03 8.60
N SER A 361 -6.97 -9.96 8.83
CA SER A 361 -6.55 -9.43 10.12
C SER A 361 -7.46 -8.32 10.67
N SER A 362 -8.49 -7.89 9.93
CA SER A 362 -9.40 -6.85 10.38
C SER A 362 -10.11 -7.29 11.66
N PHE A 363 -10.40 -6.34 12.55
CA PHE A 363 -11.11 -6.62 13.79
C PHE A 363 -12.45 -7.35 13.53
N ARG A 364 -13.19 -6.93 12.49
CA ARG A 364 -14.47 -7.55 12.10
C ARG A 364 -14.30 -9.00 11.68
N ARG A 365 -13.28 -9.29 10.85
CA ARG A 365 -13.00 -10.65 10.36
C ARG A 365 -12.43 -11.55 11.45
N VAL A 366 -11.63 -11.00 12.36
CA VAL A 366 -11.18 -11.70 13.57
C VAL A 366 -12.35 -11.98 14.52
N ALA A 367 -13.29 -11.04 14.69
CA ALA A 367 -14.50 -11.24 15.48
C ALA A 367 -15.39 -12.34 14.87
N LEU A 368 -15.60 -12.32 13.55
CA LEU A 368 -16.33 -13.36 12.83
C LEU A 368 -15.65 -14.74 12.97
N LYS A 369 -14.32 -14.81 12.83
CA LYS A 369 -13.54 -16.03 13.12
C LYS A 369 -13.69 -16.47 14.57
N ARG A 370 -13.74 -15.55 15.53
CA ARG A 370 -13.92 -15.87 16.96
C ARG A 370 -15.32 -16.41 17.24
N GLN A 371 -16.36 -15.85 16.61
CA GLN A 371 -17.72 -16.36 16.70
C GLN A 371 -17.84 -17.80 16.18
N LEU A 372 -17.04 -18.16 15.17
CA LEU A 372 -16.99 -19.51 14.60
C LEU A 372 -15.94 -20.43 15.26
N ARG A 373 -15.05 -19.89 16.11
CA ARG A 373 -14.04 -20.70 16.81
C ARG A 373 -14.65 -21.31 18.08
N PRO A 374 -14.28 -22.55 18.40
CA PRO A 374 -14.71 -23.18 19.65
C PRO A 374 -14.02 -22.50 20.83
N ASN A 375 -14.71 -21.60 21.54
CA ASN A 375 -14.40 -21.35 22.94
C ASN A 375 -14.93 -22.53 23.77
N LEU A 376 -14.12 -23.01 24.71
CA LEU A 376 -14.40 -24.20 25.53
C LEU A 376 -15.64 -24.10 26.44
N GLN A 377 -16.35 -22.96 26.46
CA GLN A 377 -17.42 -22.68 27.43
C GLN A 377 -18.72 -22.10 26.85
N GLN A 378 -18.98 -22.14 25.54
CA GLN A 378 -20.21 -21.57 24.96
C GLN A 378 -20.89 -22.45 23.88
N PRO A 379 -22.22 -22.30 23.65
CA PRO A 379 -23.03 -23.02 22.64
C PRO A 379 -22.61 -22.83 21.17
N GLN A 380 -21.49 -22.14 20.89
CA GLN A 380 -20.98 -21.79 19.55
C GLN A 380 -20.44 -22.97 18.73
N ARG A 381 -20.20 -24.16 19.34
CA ARG A 381 -19.84 -25.38 18.59
C ARG A 381 -20.95 -25.85 17.65
N ALA A 382 -22.21 -25.54 17.96
CA ALA A 382 -23.33 -25.89 17.10
C ALA A 382 -23.26 -25.09 15.78
N THR A 383 -22.93 -23.79 15.83
CA THR A 383 -23.05 -22.90 14.67
C THR A 383 -22.05 -23.19 13.55
N GLU A 384 -20.76 -23.44 13.84
CA GLU A 384 -19.77 -23.80 12.79
C GLU A 384 -20.11 -25.15 12.14
N LYS A 385 -20.48 -26.13 12.98
CA LYS A 385 -20.86 -27.47 12.52
C LYS A 385 -22.12 -27.42 11.65
N GLN A 386 -23.18 -26.75 12.14
CA GLN A 386 -24.43 -26.53 11.42
C GLN A 386 -24.21 -25.79 10.10
N LEU A 387 -23.36 -24.75 10.08
CA LEU A 387 -23.04 -24.03 8.85
C LEU A 387 -22.33 -24.94 7.85
N SER A 388 -21.36 -25.73 8.33
CA SER A 388 -20.59 -26.65 7.48
C SER A 388 -21.44 -27.80 6.95
N GLU A 389 -22.34 -28.36 7.76
CA GLU A 389 -23.28 -29.42 7.36
C GLU A 389 -24.34 -28.91 6.38
N SER A 390 -24.93 -27.73 6.65
CA SER A 390 -25.87 -27.08 5.75
C SER A 390 -25.23 -26.72 4.41
N TYR A 391 -24.00 -26.19 4.44
CA TYR A 391 -23.24 -25.93 3.22
C TYR A 391 -22.88 -27.23 2.48
N ALA A 392 -22.34 -28.24 3.18
CA ALA A 392 -22.00 -29.55 2.62
C ALA A 392 -23.16 -30.18 1.84
N GLN A 393 -24.36 -30.17 2.42
CA GLN A 393 -25.56 -30.73 1.78
C GLN A 393 -25.95 -29.98 0.49
N ARG A 394 -25.69 -28.67 0.42
CA ARG A 394 -26.09 -27.82 -0.72
C ARG A 394 -25.18 -27.98 -1.94
N VAL A 395 -23.91 -28.33 -1.73
CA VAL A 395 -22.89 -28.43 -2.81
C VAL A 395 -22.33 -29.84 -2.97
N ASP A 396 -22.98 -30.85 -2.37
CA ASP A 396 -22.54 -32.25 -2.39
C ASP A 396 -21.06 -32.44 -2.00
N LEU A 397 -20.66 -31.80 -0.90
CA LEU A 397 -19.34 -31.96 -0.30
C LEU A 397 -19.43 -32.74 1.00
N ASP A 398 -18.38 -33.47 1.37
CA ASP A 398 -18.28 -33.97 2.74
C ASP A 398 -18.13 -32.80 3.73
N SER A 399 -18.58 -33.04 4.96
CA SER A 399 -18.58 -32.02 6.02
C SER A 399 -17.18 -31.48 6.36
N ALA A 400 -16.13 -32.29 6.21
CA ALA A 400 -14.76 -31.86 6.50
C ALA A 400 -14.26 -30.86 5.44
N ASN A 401 -14.50 -31.13 4.16
CA ASN A 401 -14.18 -30.23 3.05
C ASN A 401 -15.01 -28.93 3.11
N ALA A 402 -16.31 -29.03 3.37
CA ALA A 402 -17.18 -27.86 3.57
C ALA A 402 -16.65 -26.95 4.70
N ARG A 403 -16.33 -27.56 5.86
CA ARG A 403 -15.73 -26.85 7.00
C ARG A 403 -14.38 -26.22 6.65
N PHE A 404 -13.54 -26.92 5.90
CA PHE A 404 -12.24 -26.42 5.46
C PHE A 404 -12.39 -25.20 4.54
N ARG A 405 -13.31 -25.25 3.56
CA ARG A 405 -13.62 -24.12 2.67
C ARG A 405 -14.16 -22.92 3.44
N ILE A 406 -15.12 -23.09 4.36
CA ILE A 406 -15.63 -21.99 5.20
C ILE A 406 -14.48 -21.33 5.99
N ARG A 407 -13.63 -22.12 6.65
CA ARG A 407 -12.47 -21.60 7.41
C ARG A 407 -11.48 -20.87 6.53
N ASN A 408 -11.20 -21.42 5.35
CA ASN A 408 -10.30 -20.79 4.41
C ASN A 408 -10.92 -19.51 3.84
N VAL A 409 -12.21 -19.46 3.54
CA VAL A 409 -12.89 -18.24 3.10
C VAL A 409 -12.77 -17.16 4.13
N LEU A 410 -12.94 -17.47 5.41
CA LEU A 410 -12.75 -16.50 6.47
C LEU A 410 -11.30 -16.04 6.60
N THR A 411 -10.33 -16.85 6.17
CA THR A 411 -8.90 -16.60 6.31
C THR A 411 -8.24 -15.95 5.09
N TYR A 412 -8.68 -16.30 3.88
CA TYR A 412 -8.06 -15.98 2.60
C TYR A 412 -9.05 -15.41 1.58
N GLY A 413 -10.28 -15.08 2.01
CA GLY A 413 -11.30 -14.50 1.12
C GLY A 413 -11.76 -15.51 0.09
N ILE A 414 -12.02 -15.02 -1.11
CA ILE A 414 -12.55 -15.85 -2.19
C ILE A 414 -11.64 -17.02 -2.56
N LEU A 415 -10.31 -16.83 -2.47
CA LEU A 415 -9.31 -17.88 -2.68
C LEU A 415 -9.55 -19.10 -1.77
N GLY A 416 -10.14 -18.89 -0.60
CA GLY A 416 -10.42 -19.95 0.35
C GLY A 416 -11.49 -20.96 -0.08
N LEU A 417 -12.26 -20.66 -1.11
CA LEU A 417 -13.21 -21.59 -1.72
C LEU A 417 -12.52 -22.64 -2.58
N ILE A 418 -11.31 -22.35 -3.05
CA ILE A 418 -10.55 -23.19 -3.96
C ILE A 418 -9.68 -24.15 -3.14
N PRO A 419 -9.52 -25.41 -3.57
CA PRO A 419 -8.52 -26.31 -3.00
C PRO A 419 -7.10 -25.70 -3.00
N ARG A 420 -6.39 -25.79 -1.87
CA ARG A 420 -5.08 -25.13 -1.69
C ARG A 420 -4.02 -25.55 -2.69
N ASN A 421 -4.08 -26.79 -3.17
CA ASN A 421 -3.15 -27.31 -4.17
C ASN A 421 -3.30 -26.63 -5.52
N LEU A 422 -4.44 -26.00 -5.81
CA LEU A 422 -4.71 -25.31 -7.06
C LEU A 422 -4.42 -23.81 -6.99
N TRP A 423 -4.17 -23.24 -5.81
CA TRP A 423 -4.04 -21.78 -5.63
C TRP A 423 -2.96 -21.13 -6.49
N TYR A 424 -1.87 -21.86 -6.70
CA TYR A 424 -0.73 -21.38 -7.49
C TYR A 424 -0.94 -21.54 -9.00
N ASP A 425 -1.93 -22.32 -9.42
CA ASP A 425 -2.29 -22.53 -10.83
C ASP A 425 -3.30 -21.48 -11.32
N LEU A 426 -3.90 -20.71 -10.40
CA LEU A 426 -4.89 -19.68 -10.69
C LEU A 426 -4.30 -18.40 -11.28
N ILE A 427 -3.00 -18.20 -11.10
CA ILE A 427 -2.33 -16.99 -11.54
C ILE A 427 -1.15 -17.34 -12.44
N ASP A 428 -0.77 -16.39 -13.28
CA ASP A 428 0.42 -16.50 -14.11
C ASP A 428 1.66 -16.83 -13.25
N GLN A 429 2.42 -17.85 -13.66
CA GLN A 429 3.58 -18.34 -12.91
C GLN A 429 4.67 -17.27 -12.76
N ARG A 430 4.79 -16.34 -13.71
CA ARG A 430 5.74 -15.21 -13.65
C ARG A 430 5.38 -14.25 -12.53
N LEU A 431 4.10 -13.87 -12.44
CA LEU A 431 3.59 -13.04 -11.35
C LEU A 431 3.74 -13.75 -9.99
N LEU A 432 3.46 -15.06 -9.95
CA LEU A 432 3.67 -15.85 -8.73
C LEU A 432 5.14 -15.88 -8.32
N SER A 433 6.06 -16.07 -9.28
CA SER A 433 7.51 -16.04 -9.08
C SER A 433 7.94 -14.69 -8.49
N TRP A 434 7.44 -13.59 -9.04
CA TRP A 434 7.68 -12.24 -8.52
C TRP A 434 7.11 -12.03 -7.11
N LEU A 435 5.88 -12.46 -6.82
CA LEU A 435 5.30 -12.38 -5.47
C LEU A 435 6.11 -13.20 -4.46
N LYS A 436 6.58 -14.39 -4.85
CA LYS A 436 7.49 -15.20 -4.03
C LYS A 436 8.82 -14.47 -3.83
N LEU A 437 9.35 -13.79 -4.86
CA LEU A 437 10.58 -12.99 -4.76
C LEU A 437 10.41 -11.86 -3.75
N ILE A 438 9.32 -11.10 -3.78
CA ILE A 438 9.06 -10.07 -2.78
C ILE A 438 8.89 -10.66 -1.39
N LYS A 439 8.16 -11.78 -1.25
CA LYS A 439 7.93 -12.46 0.04
C LYS A 439 9.22 -12.98 0.68
N PHE A 440 10.09 -13.57 -0.13
CA PHE A 440 11.32 -14.22 0.29
C PHE A 440 12.52 -13.27 0.30
N GLY A 441 12.55 -12.27 -0.56
CA GLY A 441 13.62 -11.28 -0.65
C GLY A 441 13.58 -10.30 0.51
N HIS A 442 12.39 -9.84 0.89
CA HIS A 442 12.23 -8.77 1.89
C HIS A 442 11.80 -9.27 3.26
N HIS A 443 12.19 -8.54 4.30
CA HIS A 443 11.68 -8.77 5.65
C HIS A 443 10.17 -8.53 5.75
N ASP A 444 9.53 -9.20 6.70
CA ASP A 444 8.10 -9.04 6.93
C ASP A 444 7.80 -7.57 7.27
N GLU A 445 6.74 -7.02 6.64
CA GLU A 445 6.28 -5.63 6.82
C GLU A 445 7.25 -4.56 6.28
N SER A 446 8.21 -4.91 5.40
CA SER A 446 9.05 -3.92 4.69
C SER A 446 8.26 -2.91 3.89
N PHE A 447 7.15 -3.36 3.30
CA PHE A 447 6.30 -2.57 2.41
C PHE A 447 4.85 -2.72 2.82
N MET A 448 4.08 -1.68 2.54
CA MET A 448 2.64 -1.72 2.61
C MET A 448 2.09 -2.55 1.46
N TRP A 449 1.00 -3.27 1.70
CA TRP A 449 0.36 -4.08 0.66
C TRP A 449 -0.03 -3.25 -0.58
N SER A 450 -0.39 -1.98 -0.41
CA SER A 450 -0.68 -1.07 -1.52
C SER A 450 0.51 -0.87 -2.45
N GLU A 451 1.74 -0.83 -1.91
CA GLU A 451 2.97 -0.69 -2.70
C GLU A 451 3.25 -1.98 -3.48
N ILE A 452 3.14 -3.13 -2.82
CA ILE A 452 3.30 -4.45 -3.47
C ILE A 452 2.26 -4.61 -4.59
N TYR A 453 1.00 -4.23 -4.33
CA TYR A 453 -0.07 -4.34 -5.31
C TYR A 453 0.12 -3.40 -6.50
N ALA A 454 0.51 -2.13 -6.27
CA ALA A 454 0.81 -1.21 -7.35
C ALA A 454 1.92 -1.76 -8.27
N ARG A 455 2.98 -2.34 -7.68
CA ARG A 455 4.05 -2.99 -8.44
C ARG A 455 3.61 -4.26 -9.15
N ALA A 456 2.70 -5.04 -8.57
CA ALA A 456 2.11 -6.20 -9.23
C ALA A 456 1.29 -5.81 -10.46
N VAL A 457 0.54 -4.70 -10.39
CA VAL A 457 -0.23 -4.15 -11.52
C VAL A 457 0.72 -3.70 -12.63
N GLU A 458 1.73 -2.90 -12.31
CA GLU A 458 2.76 -2.49 -13.29
C GLU A 458 3.46 -3.70 -13.93
N TYR A 459 3.73 -4.75 -13.14
CA TYR A 459 4.28 -6.01 -13.64
C TYR A 459 3.31 -6.71 -14.61
N CYS A 460 2.00 -6.73 -14.29
CA CYS A 460 0.99 -7.27 -15.18
C CYS A 460 0.94 -6.52 -16.52
N ASP A 461 0.92 -5.18 -16.47
CA ASP A 461 0.94 -4.31 -17.65
C ASP A 461 2.17 -4.61 -18.53
N THR A 462 3.35 -4.70 -17.91
CA THR A 462 4.64 -4.92 -18.60
C THR A 462 4.68 -6.25 -19.37
N TYR A 463 3.93 -7.26 -18.93
CA TYR A 463 3.97 -8.62 -19.48
C TYR A 463 2.67 -9.09 -20.13
N ASP A 464 1.71 -8.20 -20.30
CA ASP A 464 0.37 -8.52 -20.81
C ASP A 464 -0.25 -9.70 -20.02
N ILE A 465 -0.09 -9.65 -18.68
CA ILE A 465 -0.70 -10.62 -17.76
C ILE A 465 -2.04 -10.04 -17.31
N PRO A 466 -3.12 -10.86 -17.24
CA PRO A 466 -4.39 -10.40 -16.69
C PRO A 466 -4.22 -9.73 -15.31
N HIS A 467 -4.94 -8.64 -15.11
CA HIS A 467 -4.95 -7.97 -13.81
C HIS A 467 -5.74 -8.82 -12.81
N TYR A 468 -5.16 -9.02 -11.64
CA TYR A 468 -5.82 -9.74 -10.56
C TYR A 468 -6.28 -8.80 -9.46
N ALA A 469 -7.44 -9.09 -8.87
CA ALA A 469 -7.97 -8.31 -7.77
C ALA A 469 -7.00 -8.23 -6.58
N SER A 470 -6.86 -7.04 -5.98
CA SER A 470 -5.97 -6.84 -4.82
C SER A 470 -6.22 -7.83 -3.67
N PRO A 471 -7.47 -8.15 -3.25
CA PRO A 471 -7.70 -9.11 -2.18
C PRO A 471 -7.29 -10.55 -2.53
N LEU A 472 -7.38 -10.93 -3.82
CA LEU A 472 -6.96 -12.24 -4.32
C LEU A 472 -5.43 -12.37 -4.22
N LEU A 473 -4.69 -11.42 -4.80
CA LEU A 473 -3.22 -11.38 -4.72
C LEU A 473 -2.73 -11.30 -3.27
N GLN A 474 -3.41 -10.54 -2.41
CA GLN A 474 -3.05 -10.43 -1.00
C GLN A 474 -3.17 -11.76 -0.28
N SER A 475 -4.25 -12.48 -0.55
CA SER A 475 -4.52 -13.78 0.06
C SER A 475 -3.53 -14.82 -0.41
N LEU A 476 -3.18 -14.79 -1.70
CA LEU A 476 -2.13 -15.62 -2.27
C LEU A 476 -0.76 -15.30 -1.66
N PHE A 477 -0.36 -14.02 -1.60
CA PHE A 477 0.90 -13.57 -1.00
C PHE A 477 1.02 -13.97 0.48
N ASN A 478 -0.09 -13.94 1.22
CA ASN A 478 -0.14 -14.38 2.62
C ASN A 478 -0.10 -15.92 2.76
N SER A 479 -0.50 -16.66 1.73
CA SER A 479 -0.43 -18.12 1.71
C SER A 479 0.99 -18.65 1.49
N ILE A 480 1.87 -17.86 0.86
CA ILE A 480 3.25 -18.26 0.57
C ILE A 480 4.00 -18.51 1.90
N PRO A 481 4.38 -19.76 2.19
CA PRO A 481 4.97 -20.12 3.47
C PRO A 481 6.42 -19.61 3.53
N LYS A 482 6.71 -18.72 4.49
CA LYS A 482 8.06 -18.25 4.77
C LYS A 482 8.64 -18.96 5.98
N ARG A 483 9.84 -19.54 5.86
CA ARG A 483 10.51 -20.21 6.97
C ARG A 483 11.02 -19.18 7.99
N ARG A 484 11.04 -19.54 9.28
CA ARG A 484 11.40 -18.62 10.38
C ARG A 484 12.76 -17.95 10.26
N HIS A 485 13.74 -18.62 9.65
CA HIS A 485 15.10 -18.09 9.47
C HIS A 485 15.47 -18.05 8.00
N TRP A 486 14.57 -17.54 7.17
CA TRP A 486 14.75 -17.53 5.73
C TRP A 486 15.98 -16.72 5.29
N HIS A 487 16.16 -15.52 5.84
CA HIS A 487 17.20 -14.59 5.39
C HIS A 487 18.60 -14.86 5.94
N GLY A 488 18.77 -15.76 6.92
CA GLY A 488 20.03 -15.85 7.66
C GLY A 488 20.21 -17.08 8.53
N GLY A 489 19.63 -18.24 8.18
CA GLY A 489 19.84 -19.53 8.88
C GLY A 489 19.91 -19.48 10.43
N LYS A 490 20.70 -20.37 11.03
CA LYS A 490 20.94 -20.47 12.47
C LYS A 490 22.44 -20.48 12.76
N GLY A 491 22.91 -19.62 13.65
CA GLY A 491 24.31 -19.64 14.10
C GLY A 491 24.62 -18.41 14.96
N LEU A 492 25.80 -18.38 15.61
CA LEU A 492 26.19 -17.25 16.45
C LEU A 492 26.16 -15.92 15.69
N VAL A 493 26.57 -15.94 14.42
CA VAL A 493 26.58 -14.78 13.52
C VAL A 493 25.18 -14.22 13.29
N THR A 494 24.15 -15.08 13.20
CA THR A 494 22.78 -14.66 12.84
C THR A 494 21.78 -14.65 14.01
N LEU A 495 22.14 -15.22 15.16
CA LEU A 495 21.37 -15.14 16.41
C LEU A 495 21.20 -13.69 16.90
N ASN A 496 22.18 -12.83 16.59
CA ASN A 496 22.17 -11.43 16.98
C ASN A 496 21.55 -10.50 15.93
N VAL A 497 21.03 -11.05 14.82
CA VAL A 497 20.53 -10.27 13.69
C VAL A 497 19.00 -10.22 13.69
N HIS A 498 18.44 -9.01 13.55
CA HIS A 498 17.00 -8.81 13.47
C HIS A 498 16.43 -9.22 12.11
N GLN A 499 15.31 -9.95 12.16
CA GLN A 499 14.59 -10.44 10.99
C GLN A 499 13.17 -9.84 10.86
N ARG A 500 12.79 -8.88 11.73
CA ARG A 500 11.47 -8.22 11.73
C ARG A 500 11.59 -6.73 11.98
N ILE A 501 10.77 -5.93 11.29
CA ILE A 501 10.78 -4.46 11.34
C ILE A 501 10.16 -3.85 12.59
N PRO A 502 8.98 -4.28 13.09
CA PRO A 502 8.28 -3.54 14.14
C PRO A 502 8.93 -3.62 15.52
N LEU A 503 9.99 -4.42 15.67
CA LEU A 503 10.74 -4.59 16.91
C LEU A 503 12.14 -4.04 16.72
N SER A 504 12.29 -2.71 16.76
CA SER A 504 13.60 -2.10 16.93
C SER A 504 14.12 -2.49 18.32
N VAL A 505 15.06 -3.43 18.36
CA VAL A 505 15.76 -3.79 19.59
C VAL A 505 17.11 -3.10 19.54
N THR A 506 17.30 -2.18 20.47
CA THR A 506 18.53 -1.39 20.60
C THR A 506 19.75 -2.31 20.58
N LYS A 507 20.76 -1.97 19.77
CA LYS A 507 22.09 -2.63 19.66
C LYS A 507 22.17 -3.94 18.89
N ARG A 508 21.16 -4.35 18.15
CA ARG A 508 21.25 -5.55 17.30
C ARG A 508 21.11 -5.19 15.83
N PRO A 509 22.05 -5.60 14.97
CA PRO A 509 22.03 -5.23 13.56
C PRO A 509 20.84 -5.88 12.85
N ARG A 510 20.36 -5.20 11.83
CA ARG A 510 19.28 -5.63 10.96
C ARG A 510 19.86 -5.97 9.59
N LEU A 511 19.57 -7.19 9.15
CA LEU A 511 19.96 -7.64 7.83
C LEU A 511 19.16 -6.93 6.73
N ASN A 512 19.75 -6.74 5.56
CA ASN A 512 19.09 -6.22 4.35
C ASN A 512 18.41 -4.86 4.60
N ALA A 513 18.90 -4.09 5.58
CA ALA A 513 18.50 -2.70 5.73
C ALA A 513 19.15 -1.88 4.61
N GLU A 514 20.47 -1.96 4.54
CA GLU A 514 21.26 -1.28 3.53
C GLU A 514 22.36 -2.22 3.06
N TRP A 515 22.55 -2.32 1.75
CA TRP A 515 23.71 -2.99 1.16
C TRP A 515 24.71 -1.96 0.67
N LEU A 516 25.98 -2.31 0.80
CA LEU A 516 27.16 -1.55 0.41
C LEU A 516 27.83 -2.29 -0.73
N ILE A 517 28.08 -1.61 -1.85
CA ILE A 517 28.84 -2.15 -2.97
C ILE A 517 30.18 -1.44 -3.05
N PHE A 518 31.28 -2.16 -3.25
CA PHE A 518 32.58 -1.53 -3.48
C PHE A 518 33.53 -2.42 -4.28
N PRO A 519 34.40 -1.80 -5.09
CA PRO A 519 35.42 -2.51 -5.84
C PRO A 519 36.63 -2.82 -4.95
N ILE A 520 37.10 -4.06 -4.97
CA ILE A 520 38.28 -4.50 -4.25
C ILE A 520 39.32 -4.96 -5.27
N PRO A 521 40.42 -4.23 -5.45
CA PRO A 521 41.55 -4.74 -6.21
C PRO A 521 42.18 -5.95 -5.50
N LEU A 522 42.41 -7.03 -6.25
CA LEU A 522 43.02 -8.27 -5.79
C LEU A 522 44.26 -8.60 -6.65
N ASN A 523 45.36 -8.95 -5.98
CA ASN A 523 46.56 -9.44 -6.63
C ASN A 523 46.39 -10.93 -6.99
N LEU A 524 45.52 -11.19 -7.97
CA LEU A 524 45.18 -12.52 -8.47
C LEU A 524 44.90 -12.40 -9.97
N ALA A 525 45.73 -13.05 -10.78
CA ALA A 525 45.58 -13.13 -12.22
C ALA A 525 44.51 -14.17 -12.57
N ILE A 526 43.41 -13.73 -13.21
CA ILE A 526 42.32 -14.62 -13.62
C ILE A 526 42.19 -14.79 -15.14
N ALA A 527 43.06 -14.13 -15.89
CA ALA A 527 43.18 -14.26 -17.33
C ALA A 527 44.66 -14.10 -17.73
N ALA A 528 45.05 -14.69 -18.87
CA ALA A 528 46.43 -14.72 -19.35
C ALA A 528 47.10 -13.33 -19.53
N HIS A 529 46.32 -12.25 -19.54
CA HIS A 529 46.78 -10.88 -19.77
C HIS A 529 46.39 -9.92 -18.64
N SER A 530 46.02 -10.42 -17.46
CA SER A 530 45.67 -9.59 -16.31
C SER A 530 46.56 -9.92 -15.11
N ASP A 531 47.44 -8.99 -14.71
CA ASP A 531 48.24 -9.14 -13.48
C ASP A 531 47.41 -8.87 -12.22
N GLN A 532 46.22 -8.30 -12.38
CA GLN A 532 45.34 -7.90 -11.31
C GLN A 532 43.89 -8.20 -11.68
N SER A 533 43.09 -8.56 -10.67
CA SER A 533 41.63 -8.69 -10.80
C SER A 533 40.92 -7.76 -9.81
N TYR A 534 39.61 -7.64 -9.97
CA TYR A 534 38.76 -6.81 -9.14
C TYR A 534 37.55 -7.61 -8.68
N LEU A 535 37.30 -7.63 -7.38
CA LEU A 535 36.06 -8.12 -6.80
C LEU A 535 35.11 -6.95 -6.54
N THR A 536 33.96 -6.93 -7.19
CA THR A 536 32.84 -6.09 -6.78
C THR A 536 32.11 -6.79 -5.65
N LEU A 537 32.35 -6.38 -4.41
CA LEU A 537 31.77 -7.01 -3.23
C LEU A 537 30.46 -6.32 -2.84
N VAL A 538 29.43 -7.12 -2.52
CA VAL A 538 28.19 -6.69 -1.88
C VAL A 538 28.25 -7.09 -0.41
N ALA A 539 28.08 -6.14 0.50
CA ALA A 539 28.08 -6.38 1.94
C ALA A 539 26.88 -5.71 2.62
N ASP A 540 26.37 -6.33 3.68
CA ASP A 540 25.33 -5.71 4.50
C ASP A 540 25.94 -4.63 5.41
N SER A 541 25.36 -3.42 5.40
CA SER A 541 25.91 -2.26 6.11
C SER A 541 25.92 -2.46 7.63
N GLU A 542 24.87 -3.07 8.19
CA GLU A 542 24.72 -3.16 9.64
C GLU A 542 25.53 -4.33 10.23
N THR A 543 25.41 -5.51 9.62
CA THR A 543 26.13 -6.72 10.05
C THR A 543 27.57 -6.73 9.58
N GLN A 544 27.92 -5.95 8.54
CA GLN A 544 29.24 -5.91 7.91
C GLN A 544 29.68 -7.23 7.29
N LEU A 545 28.71 -8.12 6.99
CA LEU A 545 28.97 -9.43 6.42
C LEU A 545 28.87 -9.38 4.89
N PRO A 546 29.74 -10.11 4.17
CA PRO A 546 29.65 -10.23 2.72
C PRO A 546 28.40 -11.03 2.35
N LEU A 547 27.69 -10.57 1.34
CA LEU A 547 26.48 -11.19 0.81
C LEU A 547 26.76 -11.87 -0.52
N GLY A 548 27.71 -11.34 -1.26
CA GLY A 548 28.02 -11.82 -2.59
C GLY A 548 29.06 -10.95 -3.27
N GLY A 549 29.40 -11.30 -4.49
CA GLY A 549 30.27 -10.47 -5.30
C GLY A 549 30.48 -11.03 -6.70
N TRP A 550 31.20 -10.26 -7.50
CA TRP A 550 31.59 -10.65 -8.86
C TRP A 550 33.06 -10.34 -9.10
N LEU A 551 33.80 -11.34 -9.59
CA LEU A 551 35.23 -11.24 -9.89
C LEU A 551 35.43 -10.95 -11.39
N SER A 552 36.12 -9.85 -11.71
CA SER A 552 36.40 -9.42 -13.08
C SER A 552 37.89 -9.15 -13.28
N PRO A 553 38.47 -9.44 -14.46
CA PRO A 553 39.84 -9.03 -14.79
C PRO A 553 39.94 -7.51 -15.05
N GLN A 554 38.81 -6.82 -15.20
CA GLN A 554 38.74 -5.40 -15.49
C GLN A 554 38.23 -4.62 -14.28
N LYS A 555 38.55 -3.31 -14.26
CA LYS A 555 38.04 -2.41 -13.23
C LYS A 555 36.50 -2.40 -13.28
N PRO A 556 35.80 -2.49 -12.14
CA PRO A 556 34.35 -2.62 -12.12
C PRO A 556 33.63 -1.43 -12.78
N THR A 557 32.65 -1.77 -13.59
CA THR A 557 31.67 -0.86 -14.19
C THR A 557 30.27 -1.16 -13.65
N GLN A 558 29.23 -0.51 -14.20
CA GLN A 558 27.84 -0.84 -13.92
C GLN A 558 27.54 -2.34 -14.16
N GLN A 559 28.19 -2.96 -15.14
CA GLN A 559 28.02 -4.37 -15.46
C GLN A 559 28.46 -5.27 -14.29
N GLU A 560 29.65 -5.06 -13.74
CA GLU A 560 30.11 -5.81 -12.57
C GLU A 560 29.25 -5.55 -11.33
N VAL A 561 28.69 -4.35 -11.19
CA VAL A 561 27.72 -4.05 -10.13
C VAL A 561 26.43 -4.87 -10.30
N GLY A 562 25.88 -4.90 -11.52
CA GLY A 562 24.72 -5.70 -11.86
C GLY A 562 24.94 -7.19 -11.56
N LEU A 563 26.06 -7.74 -12.03
CA LEU A 563 26.43 -9.14 -11.81
C LEU A 563 26.67 -9.47 -10.33
N ALA A 564 27.30 -8.58 -9.57
CA ALA A 564 27.49 -8.76 -8.14
C ALA A 564 26.16 -8.74 -7.37
N LEU A 565 25.24 -7.85 -7.74
CA LEU A 565 23.88 -7.82 -7.18
C LEU A 565 23.06 -9.05 -7.57
N TYR A 566 23.14 -9.48 -8.83
CA TYR A 566 22.50 -10.69 -9.31
C TYR A 566 22.99 -11.91 -8.50
N GLN A 567 24.31 -12.02 -8.30
CA GLN A 567 24.86 -13.09 -7.50
C GLN A 567 24.46 -12.96 -6.00
N ALA A 568 24.44 -11.77 -5.42
CA ALA A 568 24.08 -11.57 -4.02
C ALA A 568 22.57 -11.81 -3.72
N ILE A 569 21.69 -11.62 -4.70
CA ILE A 569 20.25 -11.86 -4.54
C ILE A 569 19.95 -13.35 -4.78
N TRP A 570 20.40 -13.92 -5.90
CA TRP A 570 19.99 -15.27 -6.33
C TRP A 570 21.00 -16.38 -5.98
N HIS A 571 22.24 -16.05 -5.58
CA HIS A 571 23.33 -16.96 -5.20
C HIS A 571 23.51 -18.17 -6.11
N ILE A 572 23.89 -17.92 -7.35
CA ILE A 572 24.15 -18.96 -8.34
C ILE A 572 25.44 -19.71 -7.98
N GLY A 573 25.39 -21.04 -7.97
CA GLY A 573 26.54 -21.89 -7.61
C GLY A 573 26.85 -21.95 -6.11
N ALA A 574 26.18 -21.13 -5.29
CA ALA A 574 26.26 -21.14 -3.84
C ALA A 574 24.84 -21.09 -3.25
N VAL A 575 23.97 -22.00 -3.72
CA VAL A 575 22.56 -22.07 -3.27
C VAL A 575 22.44 -22.26 -1.77
N ASP A 576 23.52 -22.65 -1.11
CA ASP A 576 23.64 -22.86 0.31
C ASP A 576 24.07 -21.59 1.07
N PHE A 577 24.43 -20.49 0.40
CA PHE A 577 24.93 -19.28 1.07
C PHE A 577 24.12 -18.85 2.31
N PRO A 578 24.79 -18.59 3.46
CA PRO A 578 24.17 -18.35 4.77
C PRO A 578 23.14 -17.22 4.85
N ILE A 579 23.34 -16.16 4.07
CA ILE A 579 22.57 -14.92 4.13
C ILE A 579 21.98 -14.63 2.74
N ARG A 580 20.68 -14.29 2.69
CA ARG A 580 19.93 -14.05 1.44
C ARG A 580 18.93 -12.92 1.60
N GLY A 581 18.60 -12.26 0.51
CA GLY A 581 17.45 -11.37 0.44
C GLY A 581 17.60 -10.25 -0.58
N ILE A 582 16.81 -9.20 -0.39
CA ILE A 582 16.86 -7.95 -1.14
C ILE A 582 16.90 -6.83 -0.10
N PRO A 583 17.80 -5.84 -0.22
CA PRO A 583 17.87 -4.73 0.72
C PRO A 583 16.73 -3.74 0.52
N LYS A 584 16.55 -2.85 1.50
CA LYS A 584 15.72 -1.65 1.29
C LYS A 584 16.44 -0.60 0.47
N THR A 585 17.74 -0.45 0.69
CA THR A 585 18.57 0.52 -0.01
C THR A 585 19.89 -0.12 -0.42
N ILE A 586 20.32 0.15 -1.64
CA ILE A 586 21.65 -0.19 -2.15
C ILE A 586 22.43 1.11 -2.27
N LYS A 587 23.58 1.15 -1.60
CA LYS A 587 24.54 2.25 -1.65
C LYS A 587 25.76 1.80 -2.46
N PHE A 588 26.29 2.69 -3.28
CA PHE A 588 27.55 2.47 -4.01
C PHE A 588 28.33 3.79 -4.16
N PRO A 589 29.65 3.71 -4.40
CA PRO A 589 30.46 4.87 -4.76
C PRO A 589 30.05 5.46 -6.11
N SER A 590 30.01 6.79 -6.22
CA SER A 590 29.75 7.49 -7.49
C SER A 590 30.74 7.11 -8.59
N THR A 591 31.93 6.65 -8.21
CA THR A 591 32.98 6.23 -9.15
C THR A 591 32.68 4.92 -9.88
N LEU A 592 31.73 4.11 -9.39
CA LEU A 592 31.32 2.87 -10.03
C LEU A 592 30.23 3.07 -11.08
N ILE A 593 29.46 4.15 -10.95
CA ILE A 593 28.32 4.37 -11.81
C ILE A 593 28.58 5.61 -12.64
N GLY A 594 28.95 5.38 -13.90
CA GLY A 594 29.10 6.45 -14.89
C GLY A 594 27.75 7.12 -15.20
N SER A 595 27.59 7.62 -16.42
CA SER A 595 26.34 8.27 -16.86
C SER A 595 25.14 7.31 -17.01
N GLU A 596 25.37 6.00 -17.05
CA GLU A 596 24.34 5.00 -17.34
C GLU A 596 23.89 4.32 -16.05
N TRP A 597 22.63 4.55 -15.68
CA TRP A 597 21.99 4.05 -14.45
C TRP A 597 20.69 3.31 -14.71
N ALA A 598 20.20 3.37 -15.95
CA ALA A 598 18.83 3.03 -16.27
C ALA A 598 18.51 1.57 -15.93
N ASP A 599 19.42 0.64 -16.21
CA ASP A 599 19.27 -0.78 -15.89
C ASP A 599 19.18 -1.03 -14.39
N LEU A 600 20.06 -0.40 -13.59
CA LEU A 600 20.02 -0.55 -12.14
C LEU A 600 18.74 0.05 -11.57
N GLN A 601 18.30 1.21 -12.06
CA GLN A 601 17.04 1.84 -11.64
C GLN A 601 15.83 0.97 -11.98
N ARG A 602 15.78 0.38 -13.17
CA ARG A 602 14.73 -0.56 -13.58
C ARG A 602 14.74 -1.83 -12.73
N ALA A 603 15.91 -2.42 -12.49
CA ALA A 603 16.03 -3.57 -11.59
C ALA A 603 15.54 -3.22 -10.18
N ALA A 604 15.99 -2.09 -9.65
CA ALA A 604 15.66 -1.62 -8.31
C ALA A 604 14.15 -1.37 -8.13
N HIS A 605 13.50 -0.82 -9.17
CA HIS A 605 12.06 -0.60 -9.23
C HIS A 605 11.26 -1.90 -9.06
N PHE A 606 11.63 -2.96 -9.78
CA PHE A 606 10.98 -4.28 -9.67
C PHE A 606 11.33 -5.04 -8.39
N LEU A 607 12.54 -4.81 -7.86
CA LEU A 607 12.99 -5.36 -6.58
C LEU A 607 12.43 -4.59 -5.38
N MET A 608 11.76 -3.46 -5.59
CA MET A 608 11.30 -2.55 -4.55
C MET A 608 12.44 -2.08 -3.63
N THR A 609 13.62 -1.80 -4.18
CA THR A 609 14.78 -1.27 -3.44
C THR A 609 15.10 0.15 -3.87
N GLY A 610 15.54 0.99 -2.94
CA GLY A 610 16.14 2.28 -3.23
C GLY A 610 17.59 2.12 -3.72
N LEU A 611 18.03 3.06 -4.54
CA LEU A 611 19.42 3.24 -4.93
C LEU A 611 19.90 4.59 -4.38
N GLU A 612 21.11 4.62 -3.83
CA GLU A 612 21.70 5.84 -3.28
C GLU A 612 23.16 5.96 -3.72
N ASP A 613 23.45 7.07 -4.39
CA ASP A 613 24.81 7.47 -4.70
C ASP A 613 25.50 8.07 -3.47
N VAL A 614 26.73 7.66 -3.20
CA VAL A 614 27.52 8.17 -2.08
C VAL A 614 28.88 8.67 -2.59
N PRO A 615 29.05 10.00 -2.74
CA PRO A 615 30.27 10.61 -3.28
C PRO A 615 31.51 10.36 -2.44
N ASN A 616 31.36 10.42 -1.11
CA ASN A 616 32.45 10.24 -0.15
C ASN A 616 32.36 8.87 0.50
N TRP A 617 32.54 7.83 -0.32
CA TRP A 617 32.51 6.45 0.16
C TRP A 617 33.59 6.21 1.22
N SER A 618 33.19 5.80 2.42
CA SER A 618 34.13 5.54 3.51
C SER A 618 33.78 4.27 4.27
N LEU A 619 34.80 3.45 4.52
CA LEU A 619 34.71 2.31 5.42
C LEU A 619 34.89 2.72 6.90
N ARG A 620 34.97 4.03 7.20
CA ARG A 620 35.14 4.51 8.57
C ARG A 620 33.95 4.06 9.43
N GLY A 621 34.26 3.37 10.53
CA GLY A 621 33.25 2.79 11.41
C GLY A 621 32.76 1.39 11.00
N LYS A 622 33.25 0.83 9.89
CA LYS A 622 32.96 -0.54 9.42
C LYS A 622 34.14 -1.47 9.67
N ARG A 623 34.54 -1.59 10.94
CA ARG A 623 35.77 -2.30 11.35
C ARG A 623 35.82 -3.75 10.85
N HIS A 624 34.75 -4.52 11.01
CA HIS A 624 34.73 -5.92 10.57
C HIS A 624 34.87 -6.06 9.06
N LEU A 625 34.26 -5.14 8.31
CA LEU A 625 34.39 -5.12 6.86
C LEU A 625 35.81 -4.76 6.41
N GLN A 626 36.48 -3.82 7.11
CA GLN A 626 37.88 -3.48 6.85
C GLN A 626 38.83 -4.65 7.13
N GLU A 627 38.62 -5.35 8.25
CA GLU A 627 39.36 -6.56 8.61
C GLU A 627 39.15 -7.66 7.56
N PHE A 628 37.90 -7.88 7.13
CA PHE A 628 37.55 -8.82 6.06
C PHE A 628 38.26 -8.49 4.73
N ILE A 629 38.20 -7.24 4.26
CA ILE A 629 38.85 -6.82 3.00
C ILE A 629 40.37 -7.02 3.07
N THR A 630 40.96 -6.77 4.25
CA THR A 630 42.40 -6.98 4.47
C THR A 630 42.76 -8.47 4.38
N ALA A 631 41.99 -9.32 5.05
CA ALA A 631 42.16 -10.78 5.00
C ALA A 631 41.97 -11.32 3.57
N LEU A 632 40.99 -10.80 2.84
CA LEU A 632 40.70 -11.19 1.46
C LEU A 632 41.87 -10.86 0.51
N ARG A 633 42.48 -9.68 0.65
CA ARG A 633 43.66 -9.30 -0.15
C ARG A 633 44.87 -10.17 0.16
N ALA A 634 45.07 -10.51 1.43
CA ALA A 634 46.13 -11.43 1.84
C ALA A 634 45.90 -12.83 1.25
N TRP A 635 44.67 -13.34 1.32
CA TRP A 635 44.28 -14.60 0.69
C TRP A 635 44.56 -14.59 -0.82
N ALA A 636 44.14 -13.55 -1.55
CA ALA A 636 44.36 -13.46 -2.99
C ALA A 636 45.85 -13.47 -3.36
N THR A 637 46.67 -12.73 -2.61
CA THR A 637 48.13 -12.67 -2.81
C THR A 637 48.79 -14.02 -2.55
N GLN A 638 48.40 -14.70 -1.47
CA GLN A 638 48.88 -16.05 -1.15
C GLN A 638 48.47 -17.03 -2.24
N LYS A 639 47.18 -16.98 -2.65
CA LYS A 639 46.66 -17.86 -3.68
C LYS A 639 47.42 -17.71 -5.00
N GLN A 640 47.72 -16.47 -5.42
CA GLN A 640 48.54 -16.19 -6.60
C GLN A 640 49.95 -16.78 -6.50
N ALA A 641 50.58 -16.72 -5.32
CA ALA A 641 51.90 -17.31 -5.10
C ALA A 641 51.89 -18.85 -5.15
N ASP A 642 50.75 -19.46 -4.79
CA ASP A 642 50.57 -20.91 -4.78
C ASP A 642 50.14 -21.48 -6.15
N LEU A 643 49.84 -20.64 -7.14
CA LEU A 643 49.46 -21.12 -8.48
C LEU A 643 50.66 -21.73 -9.20
N SER A 644 50.46 -22.94 -9.74
CA SER A 644 51.42 -23.58 -10.65
C SER A 644 51.38 -22.98 -12.07
N GLU A 645 50.25 -22.38 -12.44
CA GLU A 645 50.03 -21.66 -13.70
C GLU A 645 50.03 -20.13 -13.47
N PRO A 646 50.36 -19.32 -14.48
CA PRO A 646 50.44 -17.87 -14.31
C PRO A 646 49.09 -17.18 -13.99
N PHE A 647 47.98 -17.85 -14.26
CA PHE A 647 46.63 -17.37 -13.95
C PHE A 647 45.71 -18.52 -13.56
N LEU A 648 44.61 -18.19 -12.87
CA LEU A 648 43.54 -19.12 -12.52
C LEU A 648 42.33 -18.90 -13.43
N ALA A 649 41.77 -19.95 -14.03
CA ALA A 649 40.58 -19.80 -14.88
C ALA A 649 39.46 -19.06 -14.11
N PRO A 650 38.74 -18.09 -14.74
CA PRO A 650 37.80 -17.20 -14.02
C PRO A 650 36.77 -17.92 -13.15
N VAL A 651 36.23 -19.04 -13.64
CA VAL A 651 35.24 -19.86 -12.91
C VAL A 651 35.85 -20.51 -11.67
N ALA A 652 37.05 -21.08 -11.80
CA ALA A 652 37.76 -21.70 -10.69
C ALA A 652 38.12 -20.65 -9.63
N ALA A 653 38.64 -19.50 -10.06
CA ALA A 653 38.94 -18.37 -9.18
C ALA A 653 37.71 -17.87 -8.43
N PHE A 654 36.58 -17.71 -9.13
CA PHE A 654 35.33 -17.28 -8.52
C PHE A 654 34.81 -18.30 -7.50
N ARG A 655 34.83 -19.60 -7.82
CA ARG A 655 34.36 -20.66 -6.92
C ARG A 655 35.20 -20.73 -5.65
N GLU A 656 36.52 -20.72 -5.79
CA GLU A 656 37.42 -20.75 -4.63
C GLU A 656 37.27 -19.50 -3.75
N LEU A 657 37.14 -18.33 -4.37
CA LEU A 657 36.87 -17.08 -3.67
C LEU A 657 35.58 -17.18 -2.86
N MET A 658 34.48 -17.61 -3.49
CA MET A 658 33.19 -17.72 -2.80
C MET A 658 33.21 -18.74 -1.65
N GLY A 659 33.91 -19.87 -1.83
CA GLY A 659 34.14 -20.85 -0.77
C GLY A 659 34.93 -20.25 0.41
N TRP A 660 36.01 -19.52 0.13
CA TRP A 660 36.77 -18.83 1.17
C TRP A 660 35.94 -17.78 1.92
N ILE A 661 35.13 -17.00 1.20
CA ILE A 661 34.23 -16.00 1.81
C ILE A 661 33.25 -16.69 2.76
N GLU A 662 32.68 -17.82 2.36
CA GLU A 662 31.73 -18.59 3.17
C GLU A 662 32.39 -19.10 4.46
N ASP A 663 33.51 -19.80 4.33
CA ASP A 663 34.24 -20.38 5.46
C ASP A 663 34.72 -19.32 6.46
N HIS A 664 35.20 -18.19 5.95
CA HIS A 664 35.76 -17.12 6.77
C HIS A 664 34.66 -16.30 7.48
N SER A 665 33.58 -15.99 6.79
CA SER A 665 32.56 -15.04 7.29
C SER A 665 31.43 -15.72 8.06
N PHE A 666 31.20 -17.00 7.80
CA PHE A 666 30.08 -17.76 8.38
C PHE A 666 30.51 -19.04 9.08
N PRO A 667 31.55 -19.00 9.94
CA PRO A 667 31.96 -20.20 10.66
C PRO A 667 30.80 -20.67 11.55
N PHE A 668 30.51 -21.96 11.50
CA PHE A 668 29.45 -22.62 12.27
C PHE A 668 28.01 -22.21 11.93
N HIS A 669 27.79 -21.49 10.82
CA HIS A 669 26.45 -21.18 10.37
C HIS A 669 25.75 -22.45 9.86
N ARG A 670 24.53 -22.69 10.33
CA ARG A 670 23.64 -23.75 9.84
C ARG A 670 22.56 -23.12 8.99
N GLN A 671 22.66 -23.36 7.71
CA GLN A 671 21.77 -22.75 6.73
C GLN A 671 20.34 -23.27 6.90
N ASN A 672 19.39 -22.45 6.47
CA ASN A 672 18.02 -22.90 6.27
C ASN A 672 17.84 -23.09 4.77
N PRO A 673 17.83 -24.33 4.26
CA PRO A 673 17.99 -24.58 2.83
C PRO A 673 16.84 -23.95 2.03
N ALA A 674 17.11 -23.50 0.82
CA ALA A 674 16.07 -23.04 -0.10
C ALA A 674 15.00 -24.15 -0.32
N PRO A 675 13.74 -23.79 -0.67
CA PRO A 675 12.76 -24.74 -1.17
C PRO A 675 13.39 -25.66 -2.21
N ALA A 676 13.01 -26.95 -2.17
CA ALA A 676 13.56 -27.95 -3.08
C ALA A 676 13.42 -27.53 -4.56
N SER A 677 12.30 -26.90 -4.92
CA SER A 677 12.03 -26.37 -6.26
C SER A 677 12.99 -25.28 -6.72
N LEU A 678 13.60 -24.50 -5.82
CA LEU A 678 14.60 -23.49 -6.17
C LEU A 678 16.01 -24.09 -6.17
N ARG A 679 16.27 -25.06 -5.30
CA ARG A 679 17.53 -25.81 -5.32
C ARG A 679 17.72 -26.57 -6.62
N SER A 680 16.65 -27.16 -7.17
CA SER A 680 16.69 -27.84 -8.47
C SER A 680 16.99 -26.90 -9.64
N THR A 681 16.78 -25.59 -9.49
CA THR A 681 17.11 -24.59 -10.51
C THR A 681 18.46 -23.90 -10.25
N GLY A 682 19.21 -24.29 -9.20
CA GLY A 682 20.49 -23.66 -8.87
C GLY A 682 20.40 -22.27 -8.24
N HIS A 683 19.23 -21.88 -7.69
CA HIS A 683 19.02 -20.54 -7.13
C HIS A 683 18.50 -20.56 -5.68
N ALA A 684 18.90 -19.53 -4.92
CA ALA A 684 18.50 -19.33 -3.53
C ALA A 684 17.16 -18.59 -3.37
N LEU A 685 16.78 -17.77 -4.34
CA LEU A 685 15.53 -17.01 -4.41
C LEU A 685 14.78 -17.30 -5.72
N PRO A 686 13.44 -17.16 -5.73
CA PRO A 686 12.64 -17.21 -6.95
C PRO A 686 12.88 -15.95 -7.79
N GLY A 687 12.22 -15.84 -8.94
CA GLY A 687 12.31 -14.64 -9.77
C GLY A 687 13.66 -14.43 -10.44
N PHE A 688 14.50 -15.46 -10.53
CA PHE A 688 15.73 -15.43 -11.33
C PHE A 688 15.44 -15.27 -12.83
N ASP A 689 14.17 -15.44 -13.20
CA ASP A 689 13.51 -15.29 -14.49
C ASP A 689 12.70 -13.98 -14.62
N THR A 690 12.77 -13.08 -13.63
CA THR A 690 12.07 -11.78 -13.66
C THR A 690 12.86 -10.72 -14.44
N PRO A 691 12.23 -9.62 -14.90
CA PRO A 691 12.94 -8.49 -15.50
C PRO A 691 14.07 -7.96 -14.62
N ALA A 692 13.89 -7.93 -13.31
CA ALA A 692 14.93 -7.47 -12.39
C ALA A 692 16.23 -8.25 -12.57
N ALA A 693 16.14 -9.58 -12.74
CA ALA A 693 17.29 -10.41 -13.07
C ALA A 693 17.90 -10.01 -14.42
N GLY A 694 17.06 -9.90 -15.46
CA GLY A 694 17.49 -9.52 -16.79
C GLY A 694 18.23 -8.17 -16.84
N TRP A 695 17.71 -7.14 -16.16
CA TRP A 695 18.36 -5.82 -16.07
C TRP A 695 19.71 -5.83 -15.34
N LEU A 696 19.93 -6.78 -14.43
CA LEU A 696 21.19 -6.94 -13.73
C LEU A 696 22.24 -7.73 -14.54
N LEU A 697 21.81 -8.38 -15.63
CA LEU A 697 22.68 -9.12 -16.53
C LEU A 697 23.17 -8.23 -17.69
N PRO A 698 24.40 -8.44 -18.18
CA PRO A 698 24.92 -7.68 -19.31
C PRO A 698 24.25 -8.07 -20.62
N VAL A 699 24.21 -7.13 -21.55
CA VAL A 699 23.96 -7.42 -22.96
C VAL A 699 25.18 -8.16 -23.52
N VAL A 700 24.96 -9.39 -24.01
CA VAL A 700 26.04 -10.25 -24.52
C VAL A 700 26.05 -10.30 -26.05
N GLY A 701 24.94 -9.93 -26.69
CA GLY A 701 24.86 -9.85 -28.14
C GLY A 701 23.48 -9.41 -28.61
N SER A 702 23.23 -9.58 -29.91
CA SER A 702 21.93 -9.39 -30.55
C SER A 702 21.55 -10.61 -31.38
N ALA A 703 20.24 -10.84 -31.52
CA ALA A 703 19.70 -11.92 -32.31
C ALA A 703 18.51 -11.43 -33.13
N THR A 704 18.31 -12.01 -34.31
CA THR A 704 17.15 -11.72 -35.15
C THR A 704 16.04 -12.72 -34.85
N VAL A 705 14.83 -12.21 -34.63
CA VAL A 705 13.63 -13.04 -34.49
C VAL A 705 13.31 -13.70 -35.82
N HIS A 706 13.23 -15.03 -35.83
CA HIS A 706 12.84 -15.83 -36.96
C HIS A 706 11.78 -16.86 -36.58
N ARG A 707 10.61 -16.81 -37.24
CA ARG A 707 9.45 -17.70 -37.00
C ARG A 707 9.08 -17.80 -35.53
N ARG A 708 9.04 -16.65 -34.82
CA ARG A 708 8.80 -16.56 -33.36
C ARG A 708 9.84 -17.26 -32.49
N HIS A 709 11.06 -17.39 -32.99
CA HIS A 709 12.18 -17.87 -32.22
C HIS A 709 13.39 -16.96 -32.39
N ILE A 710 14.33 -17.00 -31.46
CA ILE A 710 15.69 -16.54 -31.69
C ILE A 710 16.64 -17.72 -31.51
N VAL A 711 17.72 -17.74 -32.28
CA VAL A 711 18.75 -18.78 -32.17
C VAL A 711 20.00 -18.16 -31.54
N ILE A 712 20.39 -18.66 -30.37
CA ILE A 712 21.58 -18.23 -29.64
C ILE A 712 22.37 -19.49 -29.27
N ASP A 713 23.65 -19.54 -29.64
CA ASP A 713 24.53 -20.69 -29.41
C ASP A 713 23.91 -22.03 -29.82
N GLN A 714 23.30 -22.07 -31.02
CA GLN A 714 22.62 -23.26 -31.58
C GLN A 714 21.36 -23.70 -30.82
N GLN A 715 20.92 -22.95 -29.81
CA GLN A 715 19.68 -23.20 -29.08
C GLN A 715 18.58 -22.26 -29.56
N SER A 716 17.38 -22.81 -29.73
CA SER A 716 16.19 -22.07 -30.15
C SER A 716 15.38 -21.64 -28.93
N TYR A 717 15.01 -20.37 -28.87
CA TYR A 717 14.24 -19.78 -27.78
C TYR A 717 12.95 -19.20 -28.33
N PRO A 718 11.76 -19.64 -27.86
CA PRO A 718 10.51 -19.06 -28.29
C PRO A 718 10.42 -17.60 -27.81
N VAL A 719 9.94 -16.70 -28.67
CA VAL A 719 9.70 -15.30 -28.31
C VAL A 719 8.20 -15.02 -28.14
N PRO A 720 7.82 -14.07 -27.27
CA PRO A 720 6.42 -13.65 -27.12
C PRO A 720 5.77 -13.28 -28.46
N PRO A 721 4.47 -13.59 -28.67
CA PRO A 721 3.75 -13.27 -29.91
C PRO A 721 3.72 -11.77 -30.27
N SER A 722 3.95 -10.89 -29.29
CA SER A 722 4.03 -9.45 -29.47
C SER A 722 5.28 -8.98 -30.24
N ILE A 723 6.30 -9.83 -30.36
CA ILE A 723 7.55 -9.49 -31.05
C ILE A 723 7.46 -9.91 -32.51
N VAL A 724 7.62 -8.93 -33.41
CA VAL A 724 7.48 -9.11 -34.86
C VAL A 724 8.66 -9.89 -35.43
N ASP A 725 8.39 -10.79 -36.39
CA ASP A 725 9.41 -11.52 -37.13
C ASP A 725 10.38 -10.56 -37.86
N GLY A 726 11.67 -10.88 -37.86
CA GLY A 726 12.73 -10.04 -38.40
C GLY A 726 13.23 -8.93 -37.47
N THR A 727 12.61 -8.73 -36.30
CA THR A 727 13.10 -7.75 -35.30
C THR A 727 14.47 -8.19 -34.77
N ILE A 728 15.43 -7.24 -34.70
CA ILE A 728 16.71 -7.46 -34.01
C ILE A 728 16.51 -7.09 -32.55
N VAL A 729 16.77 -8.05 -31.65
CA VAL A 729 16.68 -7.86 -30.21
C VAL A 729 18.06 -8.02 -29.59
N ASN A 730 18.41 -7.16 -28.63
CA ASN A 730 19.54 -7.41 -27.76
C ASN A 730 19.20 -8.53 -26.80
N TYR A 731 20.17 -9.38 -26.47
CA TYR A 731 19.98 -10.40 -25.45
C TYR A 731 21.00 -10.30 -24.33
N ARG A 732 20.52 -10.61 -23.12
CA ARG A 732 21.26 -10.57 -21.86
C ARG A 732 21.32 -11.95 -21.25
N ARG A 733 22.47 -12.29 -20.67
CA ARG A 733 22.72 -13.56 -19.97
C ARG A 733 23.96 -13.46 -19.10
N LEU A 734 24.19 -14.48 -18.27
CA LEU A 734 25.48 -14.65 -17.60
C LEU A 734 26.62 -14.77 -18.63
N PRO A 735 27.80 -14.17 -18.35
CA PRO A 735 28.96 -14.28 -19.24
C PRO A 735 29.35 -15.74 -19.54
N VAL A 736 29.81 -15.96 -20.78
CA VAL A 736 30.03 -17.29 -21.38
C VAL A 736 30.92 -18.22 -20.56
N PHE A 737 31.88 -17.67 -19.80
CA PHE A 737 32.80 -18.47 -18.99
C PHE A 737 32.07 -19.39 -17.99
N PHE A 738 30.88 -19.03 -17.51
CA PHE A 738 30.11 -19.80 -16.53
C PHE A 738 29.10 -20.78 -17.15
N LEU A 739 28.87 -20.78 -18.47
CA LEU A 739 27.83 -21.61 -19.11
C LEU A 739 28.16 -23.11 -19.16
N HIS A 740 29.45 -23.48 -19.07
CA HIS A 740 29.90 -24.88 -19.22
C HIS A 740 30.16 -25.59 -17.88
N ASP A 741 30.04 -24.88 -16.77
CA ASP A 741 30.23 -25.47 -15.45
C ASP A 741 28.91 -26.13 -15.00
N GLN A 742 28.94 -27.42 -14.70
CA GLN A 742 27.77 -28.15 -14.19
C GLN A 742 27.16 -27.50 -12.94
N ALA A 743 27.95 -26.77 -12.16
CA ALA A 743 27.46 -26.01 -11.00
C ALA A 743 26.61 -24.78 -11.36
N PHE A 744 26.72 -24.29 -12.60
CA PHE A 744 26.00 -23.13 -13.14
C PHE A 744 25.10 -23.51 -14.33
N GLN A 745 24.78 -24.81 -14.51
CA GLN A 745 23.70 -25.27 -15.39
C GLN A 745 22.33 -24.86 -14.81
N THR A 746 22.13 -23.56 -14.60
CA THR A 746 20.81 -22.97 -14.53
C THR A 746 20.14 -23.27 -15.86
N THR A 747 18.83 -23.54 -15.85
CA THR A 747 18.02 -23.55 -17.07
C THR A 747 18.48 -22.39 -17.94
N PRO A 748 18.91 -22.61 -19.19
CA PRO A 748 19.46 -21.55 -20.02
C PRO A 748 18.34 -20.54 -20.27
N CYS A 749 18.24 -19.55 -19.40
CA CYS A 749 17.32 -18.45 -19.54
C CYS A 749 18.09 -17.34 -20.23
N VAL A 750 17.59 -16.93 -21.39
CA VAL A 750 18.10 -15.76 -22.09
C VAL A 750 17.07 -14.66 -21.90
N PHE A 751 17.55 -13.47 -21.58
CA PHE A 751 16.70 -12.30 -21.51
C PHE A 751 16.80 -11.52 -22.81
N ILE A 752 15.70 -11.04 -23.38
CA ILE A 752 15.72 -10.17 -24.55
C ILE A 752 15.17 -8.79 -24.23
N GLU A 753 15.74 -7.77 -24.87
CA GLU A 753 15.25 -6.40 -24.80
C GLU A 753 14.23 -6.14 -25.91
N THR A 754 13.12 -5.53 -25.52
CA THR A 754 12.08 -5.06 -26.45
C THR A 754 11.77 -3.60 -26.17
N VAL A 755 11.42 -2.87 -27.21
CA VAL A 755 10.92 -1.49 -27.09
C VAL A 755 9.40 -1.54 -27.16
N THR A 756 8.76 -1.15 -26.08
CA THR A 756 7.30 -1.00 -25.95
C THR A 756 6.95 0.49 -25.99
N PRO A 757 5.67 0.87 -26.23
CA PRO A 757 5.23 2.26 -26.10
C PRO A 757 5.57 2.89 -24.74
N GLU A 758 5.63 2.08 -23.70
CA GLU A 758 5.93 2.46 -22.31
C GLU A 758 7.44 2.52 -22.00
N GLY A 759 8.29 2.05 -22.92
CA GLY A 759 9.75 2.06 -22.81
C GLY A 759 10.41 0.71 -23.05
N LEU A 760 11.66 0.59 -22.60
CA LEU A 760 12.45 -0.64 -22.76
C LEU A 760 11.99 -1.70 -21.74
N CYS A 761 11.63 -2.89 -22.22
CA CYS A 761 11.23 -4.06 -21.43
C CYS A 761 12.24 -5.19 -21.62
N VAL A 762 12.30 -6.12 -20.65
CA VAL A 762 13.13 -7.32 -20.72
C VAL A 762 12.29 -8.57 -20.51
N HIS A 763 12.33 -9.51 -21.45
CA HIS A 763 11.59 -10.77 -21.38
C HIS A 763 12.54 -11.94 -21.14
N CYS A 764 12.23 -12.80 -20.17
CA CYS A 764 12.91 -14.08 -19.99
C CYS A 764 12.39 -15.10 -21.00
N LEU A 765 13.30 -15.72 -21.74
CA LEU A 765 13.05 -16.82 -22.66
C LEU A 765 13.70 -18.08 -22.09
N THR A 766 12.93 -19.16 -22.04
CA THR A 766 13.40 -20.49 -21.65
C THR A 766 13.26 -21.43 -22.84
N ILE A 767 14.18 -22.39 -22.98
CA ILE A 767 14.06 -23.44 -23.99
C ILE A 767 12.77 -24.23 -23.76
N GLU A 768 12.03 -24.53 -24.82
CA GLU A 768 10.94 -25.51 -24.76
C GLU A 768 11.55 -26.89 -24.48
N THR A 769 11.33 -27.39 -23.26
CA THR A 769 11.78 -28.73 -22.84
C THR A 769 10.90 -29.83 -23.41
#